data_AF-A0A0Q9KJQ9-F1
#
_entry.id   AF-A0A0Q9KJQ9-F1
#
_cell.length_a   1.000
_cell.length_b   1.000
_cell.length_c   1.000
_cell.angle_alpha   90.00
_cell.angle_beta   90.00
_cell.angle_gamma   90.00
#
_symmetry.space_group_name_H-M   'P 1'
#
loop_
_entity.id
_entity.type
_entity.pdbx_description
1 polymer ?
#
loop_
_entity_poly.entity_id
_entity_poly.type
_entity_poly.pdbx_seq_one_letter_code
_entity_poly.pdbx_strand_id
1 'polypeptide(L)'
;MHNHGMPDSLRHHSLAALLGAVIAVSLVLVPTPSAEARAVTTSAAADQEVSSAAPGPWTFSGAGFGHGVGMSQYGALAQAKAGRSAQQILAFYYRGTTYDAAPDTSTIRVNVVRGQSSTSVVGRARSTGGGAVRVTAGSTTLRAEAGETISLRRSGTVVIATCSTCTPTSIRGSSITTTWDERRTDLSLSGRRYRHAPLVFTPTPGAATLEGVLHLRLSDEYLDQVREVPWSWPAAAQEAQAAAARAYALRKVAAGVRSHCACHVTDGQADQAYGPVPEGSEATYWSRWRSAVAAGGSSTTGYVPRYQGQIIEALYSSSSGGRTVNNEDIWPGAPVPYLRGVADSWSTTTDNPRRAWSVSVTSARLASAFGLPDVVSLDLSERTSAGTVRNARATSSTGTTRSLRGDDMRRALGLSSAFVRRLATRVSDGTPADLAAVSARTAPDTASTVIIASGAEAHAAHLVMARPLAGSLGAPLLLTDPTRLLSPTTRELDRRGSRITKAYVIGGASMVASSVATQLRARGIVVRRVGSDNEDVTAAAIVDLMAGTGRIIRAGVFTRSAINEAGAFSSVAALRREPIVWSSSTAVGYRGKAALRRAGVSNVRLLGSTVRIPTAVATNLTAGGFRSMRFAGTHSHQVSAQIAEYFRPYVRATEVVLARTSPERTVDAALAAGYGSPVLLVGTGVHPTVTQVVQSTPQWSSVRAFGPYARVSSTTLARVRNA
;
A
#
# COMPACT_ATOMS: atom_id res chain seq x y z
N MET A 1 -4.39 9.68 -18.58
CA MET A 1 -5.01 9.73 -19.92
C MET A 1 -4.48 8.55 -20.72
N HIS A 2 -5.40 7.82 -21.35
CA HIS A 2 -5.26 6.71 -22.29
C HIS A 2 -4.73 5.36 -21.76
N ASN A 3 -5.66 4.39 -21.83
CA ASN A 3 -5.64 3.01 -21.41
C ASN A 3 -5.73 2.17 -22.70
N HIS A 4 -4.81 1.23 -22.94
CA HIS A 4 -4.88 0.24 -24.03
C HIS A 4 -4.61 -1.12 -23.36
N GLY A 5 -5.47 -2.14 -23.36
CA GLY A 5 -6.43 -2.55 -24.39
C GLY A 5 -5.76 -3.53 -25.35
N MET A 6 -5.53 -4.79 -24.93
CA MET A 6 -5.07 -5.87 -25.80
C MET A 6 -6.29 -6.66 -26.34
N PRO A 7 -6.31 -7.05 -27.63
CA PRO A 7 -7.40 -7.84 -28.21
C PRO A 7 -7.13 -9.35 -28.19
N ASP A 8 -8.21 -10.11 -27.97
CA ASP A 8 -8.36 -11.52 -28.32
C ASP A 8 -8.59 -11.68 -29.83
N SER A 9 -8.03 -12.71 -30.47
CA SER A 9 -8.74 -13.52 -31.47
C SER A 9 -7.96 -14.76 -31.96
N LEU A 10 -8.69 -15.89 -32.07
CA LEU A 10 -8.62 -17.00 -33.05
C LEU A 10 -8.08 -18.41 -32.64
N ARG A 11 -9.08 -19.26 -32.35
CA ARG A 11 -9.28 -20.71 -32.61
C ARG A 11 -8.97 -21.11 -34.08
N HIS A 12 -8.79 -22.36 -34.56
CA HIS A 12 -8.92 -23.76 -34.12
C HIS A 12 -8.25 -24.69 -35.18
N HIS A 13 -8.13 -25.99 -34.85
CA HIS A 13 -8.08 -27.24 -35.67
C HIS A 13 -6.78 -28.05 -35.47
N SER A 14 -6.71 -29.38 -35.38
CA SER A 14 -7.59 -30.54 -35.04
C SER A 14 -6.71 -31.81 -35.20
N LEU A 15 -7.15 -32.95 -34.63
CA LEU A 15 -6.72 -34.37 -34.85
C LEU A 15 -5.48 -34.88 -34.06
N ALA A 16 -5.41 -36.09 -33.49
CA ALA A 16 -6.34 -37.22 -33.34
C ALA A 16 -5.83 -38.27 -32.32
N ALA A 17 -6.78 -38.94 -31.65
CA ALA A 17 -6.87 -40.36 -31.24
C ALA A 17 -5.73 -41.10 -30.48
N LEU A 18 -6.09 -41.76 -29.35
CA LEU A 18 -6.24 -43.23 -29.28
C LEU A 18 -6.91 -43.73 -27.97
N LEU A 19 -7.62 -44.85 -28.13
CA LEU A 19 -8.58 -45.55 -27.26
C LEU A 19 -7.99 -46.28 -26.04
N GLY A 20 -8.87 -46.63 -25.07
CA GLY A 20 -8.72 -47.83 -24.24
C GLY A 20 -9.57 -47.84 -22.97
N ALA A 21 -10.66 -48.61 -22.95
CA ALA A 21 -11.70 -48.69 -21.93
C ALA A 21 -11.49 -49.82 -20.88
N VAL A 22 -12.35 -49.84 -19.83
CA VAL A 22 -13.20 -50.99 -19.37
C VAL A 22 -13.31 -51.19 -17.82
N ILE A 23 -14.53 -50.95 -17.28
CA ILE A 23 -15.42 -51.77 -16.39
C ILE A 23 -14.92 -52.15 -14.95
N ALA A 24 -15.67 -52.29 -13.84
CA ALA A 24 -17.10 -52.44 -13.47
C ALA A 24 -17.38 -51.99 -12.01
N VAL A 25 -18.67 -51.78 -11.72
CA VAL A 25 -19.34 -51.59 -10.41
C VAL A 25 -19.99 -52.91 -9.97
N SER A 26 -20.05 -53.20 -8.65
CA SER A 26 -21.08 -53.97 -7.89
C SER A 26 -20.46 -54.44 -6.54
N LEU A 27 -21.10 -54.64 -5.38
CA LEU A 27 -22.44 -54.45 -4.81
C LEU A 27 -22.27 -54.64 -3.27
N VAL A 28 -23.18 -54.07 -2.49
CA VAL A 28 -23.29 -54.06 -1.01
C VAL A 28 -23.53 -55.45 -0.38
N LEU A 29 -23.02 -55.69 0.84
CA LEU A 29 -23.66 -56.57 1.84
C LEU A 29 -23.21 -56.21 3.29
N VAL A 30 -24.15 -56.19 4.23
CA VAL A 30 -23.94 -56.11 5.70
C VAL A 30 -24.67 -57.29 6.34
N PRO A 31 -24.12 -57.89 7.41
CA PRO A 31 -24.86 -57.95 8.68
C PRO A 31 -23.97 -57.79 9.95
N THR A 32 -24.55 -57.21 11.01
CA THR A 32 -24.09 -57.18 12.43
C THR A 32 -24.59 -58.44 13.19
N PRO A 33 -24.42 -58.67 14.52
CA PRO A 33 -23.74 -57.92 15.61
C PRO A 33 -22.89 -58.79 16.59
N SER A 34 -22.10 -58.18 17.49
CA SER A 34 -21.74 -58.75 18.81
C SER A 34 -21.25 -57.64 19.76
N ALA A 35 -21.74 -57.67 21.00
CA ALA A 35 -21.51 -56.70 22.07
C ALA A 35 -20.18 -56.93 22.82
N GLU A 36 -19.53 -55.86 23.29
CA GLU A 36 -19.29 -55.58 24.72
C GLU A 36 -18.34 -54.37 24.96
N ALA A 37 -18.85 -53.46 25.79
CA ALA A 37 -18.19 -52.70 26.87
C ALA A 37 -16.91 -51.84 26.67
N ARG A 38 -17.07 -50.58 27.11
CA ARG A 38 -16.08 -49.65 27.73
C ARG A 38 -15.15 -48.84 26.80
N ALA A 39 -15.55 -47.60 26.55
CA ALA A 39 -14.96 -46.38 27.15
C ALA A 39 -15.43 -45.18 26.32
N VAL A 40 -16.46 -44.46 26.79
CA VAL A 40 -16.90 -43.23 26.15
C VAL A 40 -15.92 -42.11 26.53
N THR A 41 -14.83 -42.01 25.78
CA THR A 41 -14.15 -40.74 25.55
C THR A 41 -14.99 -40.00 24.50
N THR A 42 -15.88 -39.11 24.94
CA THR A 42 -16.55 -38.20 24.01
C THR A 42 -15.53 -37.18 23.51
N SER A 43 -14.92 -37.56 22.40
CA SER A 43 -14.28 -36.68 21.43
C SER A 43 -15.08 -35.39 21.28
N ALA A 44 -14.42 -34.27 21.60
CA ALA A 44 -14.82 -32.95 21.20
C ALA A 44 -14.75 -32.87 19.67
N ALA A 45 -15.86 -33.12 18.99
CA ALA A 45 -15.98 -32.90 17.56
C ALA A 45 -17.26 -32.12 17.25
N ALA A 46 -17.09 -30.80 17.17
CA ALA A 46 -17.69 -29.95 16.13
C ALA A 46 -16.93 -28.61 16.07
N ASP A 47 -15.60 -28.68 16.05
CA ASP A 47 -14.76 -27.73 15.31
C ASP A 47 -14.28 -28.53 14.10
N GLN A 48 -14.95 -28.37 12.96
CA GLN A 48 -14.43 -28.86 11.69
C GLN A 48 -14.46 -27.73 10.66
N GLU A 49 -13.26 -27.57 10.09
CA GLU A 49 -12.89 -26.89 8.86
C GLU A 49 -12.93 -25.36 8.82
N VAL A 50 -11.94 -24.74 9.46
CA VAL A 50 -11.32 -23.56 8.85
C VAL A 50 -10.29 -24.08 7.85
N SER A 51 -10.69 -24.16 6.58
CA SER A 51 -9.73 -24.18 5.47
C SER A 51 -8.71 -23.06 5.72
N SER A 52 -7.43 -23.42 5.80
CA SER A 52 -6.31 -22.48 5.80
C SER A 52 -6.25 -21.84 4.42
N ALA A 53 -7.21 -20.96 4.12
CA ALA A 53 -7.15 -20.12 2.95
C ALA A 53 -5.79 -19.41 2.99
N ALA A 54 -4.96 -19.66 1.97
CA ALA A 54 -3.70 -18.97 1.81
C ALA A 54 -3.95 -17.47 2.03
N PRO A 55 -3.06 -16.76 2.76
CA PRO A 55 -3.24 -15.34 3.01
C PRO A 55 -3.59 -14.65 1.69
N GLY A 56 -4.70 -13.92 1.69
CA GLY A 56 -5.13 -13.14 0.53
C GLY A 56 -4.00 -12.20 0.07
N PRO A 57 -4.11 -11.62 -1.13
CA PRO A 57 -3.07 -10.74 -1.65
C PRO A 57 -2.71 -9.64 -0.64
N TRP A 58 -1.42 -9.33 -0.53
CA TRP A 58 -0.90 -8.28 0.33
C TRP A 58 -1.11 -6.94 -0.35
N THR A 59 -1.89 -6.05 0.27
CA THR A 59 -2.08 -4.69 -0.23
C THR A 59 -1.07 -3.75 0.41
N PHE A 60 -0.20 -3.19 -0.44
CA PHE A 60 0.77 -2.18 -0.05
C PHE A 60 0.26 -0.80 -0.43
N SER A 61 0.47 0.18 0.45
CA SER A 61 0.21 1.59 0.15
C SER A 61 1.42 2.43 0.52
N GLY A 62 1.53 3.60 -0.09
CA GLY A 62 2.70 4.45 0.11
C GLY A 62 2.61 5.77 -0.64
N ALA A 63 3.75 6.46 -0.71
CA ALA A 63 3.93 7.68 -1.48
C ALA A 63 5.30 7.66 -2.17
N GLY A 64 5.56 8.53 -3.13
CA GLY A 64 6.85 8.58 -3.81
C GLY A 64 6.98 7.57 -4.96
N PHE A 65 8.02 7.76 -5.77
CA PHE A 65 8.39 6.88 -6.87
C PHE A 65 9.89 6.97 -7.14
N GLY A 66 10.57 5.83 -7.08
CA GLY A 66 12.02 5.72 -7.18
C GLY A 66 12.68 5.62 -5.80
N HIS A 67 13.99 5.85 -5.76
CA HIS A 67 14.79 5.71 -4.55
C HIS A 67 14.63 6.89 -3.57
N GLY A 68 14.19 8.07 -4.03
CA GLY A 68 13.88 9.23 -3.17
C GLY A 68 15.10 10.03 -2.71
N VAL A 69 16.31 9.75 -3.20
CA VAL A 69 17.55 10.47 -2.85
C VAL A 69 17.71 11.65 -3.81
N GLY A 70 18.12 12.81 -3.29
CA GLY A 70 18.34 14.02 -4.10
C GLY A 70 17.03 14.65 -4.60
N MET A 71 17.04 15.19 -5.82
CA MET A 71 15.93 16.00 -6.32
C MET A 71 14.67 15.18 -6.61
N SER A 72 13.51 15.61 -6.09
CA SER A 72 12.22 15.12 -6.55
C SER A 72 11.77 15.89 -7.80
N GLN A 73 11.52 15.18 -8.90
CA GLN A 73 11.06 15.79 -10.15
C GLN A 73 9.69 16.47 -9.98
N TYR A 74 8.71 15.79 -9.35
CA TYR A 74 7.42 16.40 -9.05
C TYR A 74 7.50 17.52 -8.01
N GLY A 75 8.41 17.41 -7.03
CA GLY A 75 8.65 18.52 -6.11
C GLY A 75 9.28 19.74 -6.80
N ALA A 76 10.19 19.53 -7.77
CA ALA A 76 10.75 20.59 -8.61
C ALA A 76 9.68 21.25 -9.48
N LEU A 77 8.74 20.48 -10.06
CA LEU A 77 7.58 21.00 -10.78
C LEU A 77 6.75 21.95 -9.90
N ALA A 78 6.39 21.50 -8.69
CA ALA A 78 5.59 22.30 -7.78
C ALA A 78 6.32 23.58 -7.32
N GLN A 79 7.63 23.49 -7.05
CA GLN A 79 8.46 24.65 -6.75
C GLN A 79 8.55 25.64 -7.92
N ALA A 80 8.71 25.16 -9.15
CA ALA A 80 8.75 26.01 -10.34
C ALA A 80 7.39 26.70 -10.60
N LYS A 81 6.27 25.99 -10.39
CA LYS A 81 4.93 26.61 -10.42
C LYS A 81 4.73 27.68 -9.35
N ALA A 82 5.44 27.56 -8.22
CA ALA A 82 5.48 28.57 -7.18
C ALA A 82 6.51 29.70 -7.44
N GLY A 83 7.08 29.77 -8.65
CA GLY A 83 7.98 30.85 -9.07
C GLY A 83 9.44 30.71 -8.62
N ARG A 84 9.84 29.54 -8.09
CA ARG A 84 11.23 29.31 -7.69
C ARG A 84 12.12 29.08 -8.91
N SER A 85 13.32 29.65 -8.87
CA SER A 85 14.34 29.46 -9.91
C SER A 85 14.98 28.07 -9.85
N ALA A 86 15.64 27.66 -10.93
CA ALA A 86 16.37 26.39 -10.99
C ALA A 86 17.43 26.26 -9.87
N GLN A 87 18.18 27.34 -9.62
CA GLN A 87 19.18 27.39 -8.54
C GLN A 87 18.52 27.18 -7.16
N GLN A 88 17.39 27.84 -6.90
CA GLN A 88 16.64 27.69 -5.65
C GLN A 88 16.07 26.28 -5.46
N ILE A 89 15.70 25.61 -6.55
CA ILE A 89 15.23 24.22 -6.55
C ILE A 89 16.40 23.28 -6.24
N LEU A 90 17.52 23.42 -6.95
CA LEU A 90 18.71 22.58 -6.75
C LEU A 90 19.28 22.73 -5.33
N ALA A 91 19.42 23.96 -4.84
CA ALA A 91 19.92 24.24 -3.48
C ALA A 91 19.01 23.67 -2.38
N PHE A 92 17.71 23.52 -2.64
CA PHE A 92 16.78 22.89 -1.71
C PHE A 92 17.06 21.39 -1.52
N TYR A 93 17.33 20.68 -2.63
CA TYR A 93 17.57 19.22 -2.62
C TYR A 93 19.03 18.83 -2.37
N TYR A 94 19.97 19.64 -2.85
CA TYR A 94 21.40 19.43 -2.71
C TYR A 94 21.99 20.49 -1.78
N ARG A 95 21.77 20.30 -0.47
CA ARG A 95 22.16 21.31 0.53
C ARG A 95 23.67 21.53 0.56
N GLY A 96 24.07 22.78 0.83
CA GLY A 96 25.48 23.17 0.90
C GLY A 96 26.18 23.19 -0.47
N THR A 97 25.43 23.13 -1.57
CA THR A 97 25.99 23.23 -2.92
C THR A 97 25.91 24.64 -3.48
N THR A 98 26.85 24.97 -4.36
CA THR A 98 26.85 26.15 -5.22
C THR A 98 26.32 25.77 -6.61
N TYR A 99 26.07 26.77 -7.46
CA TYR A 99 25.58 26.59 -8.82
C TYR A 99 26.52 27.33 -9.78
N ASP A 100 27.53 26.61 -10.27
CA ASP A 100 28.69 27.22 -10.91
C ASP A 100 28.98 26.61 -12.28
N ALA A 101 29.61 27.38 -13.16
CA ALA A 101 29.99 26.94 -14.50
C ALA A 101 31.10 25.87 -14.47
N ALA A 102 30.93 24.79 -15.23
CA ALA A 102 31.90 23.73 -15.46
C ALA A 102 32.16 23.52 -16.95
N PRO A 103 33.40 23.23 -17.37
CA PRO A 103 33.64 22.74 -18.72
C PRO A 103 32.83 21.47 -18.99
N ASP A 104 32.07 21.46 -20.08
CA ASP A 104 31.19 20.35 -20.46
C ASP A 104 31.31 19.93 -21.94
N THR A 105 32.47 20.23 -22.54
CA THR A 105 32.83 19.92 -23.93
C THR A 105 33.20 18.46 -24.17
N SER A 106 33.12 17.59 -23.15
CA SER A 106 33.50 16.18 -23.27
C SER A 106 32.54 15.39 -24.16
N THR A 107 33.06 14.34 -24.80
CA THR A 107 32.22 13.35 -25.48
C THR A 107 31.66 12.35 -24.47
N ILE A 108 30.33 12.24 -24.41
CA ILE A 108 29.64 11.18 -23.68
C ILE A 108 29.27 10.03 -24.62
N ARG A 109 29.27 8.80 -24.09
CA ARG A 109 29.02 7.56 -24.83
C ARG A 109 27.75 6.94 -24.29
N VAL A 110 26.69 6.93 -25.09
CA VAL A 110 25.34 6.51 -24.70
C VAL A 110 24.97 5.22 -25.39
N ASN A 111 24.79 4.15 -24.63
CA ASN A 111 24.38 2.86 -25.19
C ASN A 111 22.86 2.84 -25.48
N VAL A 112 22.52 2.71 -26.77
CA VAL A 112 21.16 2.70 -27.32
C VAL A 112 20.74 1.34 -27.92
N VAL A 113 21.66 0.36 -27.96
CA VAL A 113 21.41 -1.03 -28.36
C VAL A 113 22.14 -1.92 -27.37
N ARG A 114 21.38 -2.58 -26.49
CA ARG A 114 21.94 -3.35 -25.38
C ARG A 114 21.78 -4.84 -25.59
N GLY A 115 22.90 -5.57 -25.65
CA GLY A 115 22.93 -7.03 -25.68
C GLY A 115 22.03 -7.65 -26.76
N GLN A 116 22.00 -7.06 -27.96
CA GLN A 116 21.20 -7.61 -29.07
C GLN A 116 22.05 -8.55 -29.94
N SER A 117 21.46 -9.62 -30.48
CA SER A 117 22.17 -10.51 -31.42
C SER A 117 22.37 -9.86 -32.80
N SER A 118 21.44 -9.00 -33.19
CA SER A 118 21.47 -8.20 -34.41
C SER A 118 20.62 -6.94 -34.28
N THR A 119 20.86 -5.96 -35.14
CA THR A 119 20.04 -4.75 -35.30
C THR A 119 20.16 -4.24 -36.74
N SER A 120 19.43 -3.19 -37.09
CA SER A 120 19.52 -2.56 -38.40
C SER A 120 19.44 -1.04 -38.30
N VAL A 121 20.14 -0.39 -39.21
CA VAL A 121 20.12 1.07 -39.38
C VAL A 121 19.70 1.45 -40.79
N VAL A 122 18.98 2.56 -40.90
CA VAL A 122 18.48 3.13 -42.15
C VAL A 122 18.66 4.64 -42.09
N GLY A 123 19.26 5.25 -43.11
CA GLY A 123 19.31 6.70 -43.20
C GLY A 123 18.00 7.30 -43.70
N ARG A 124 17.46 8.27 -42.97
CA ARG A 124 16.22 8.97 -43.29
C ARG A 124 16.52 10.43 -43.63
N ALA A 125 16.22 10.81 -44.87
CA ALA A 125 16.39 12.19 -45.32
C ALA A 125 15.48 13.13 -44.54
N ARG A 126 16.03 14.25 -44.08
CA ARG A 126 15.32 15.39 -43.48
C ARG A 126 15.13 16.53 -44.47
N SER A 127 15.98 16.58 -45.48
CA SER A 127 15.97 17.56 -46.56
C SER A 127 16.59 16.95 -47.81
N THR A 128 16.45 17.63 -48.94
CA THR A 128 17.07 17.23 -50.21
C THR A 128 18.56 16.95 -50.05
N GLY A 129 19.01 15.83 -50.64
CA GLY A 129 20.40 15.36 -50.55
C GLY A 129 20.79 14.71 -49.21
N GLY A 130 19.83 14.46 -48.32
CA GLY A 130 20.01 13.67 -47.10
C GLY A 130 19.64 12.20 -47.28
N GLY A 131 19.85 11.40 -46.23
CA GLY A 131 19.47 9.99 -46.15
C GLY A 131 20.63 9.01 -46.34
N ALA A 132 21.76 9.42 -46.89
CA ALA A 132 22.91 8.52 -47.05
C ALA A 132 23.66 8.29 -45.72
N VAL A 133 24.12 7.06 -45.52
CA VAL A 133 24.84 6.60 -44.32
C VAL A 133 26.15 5.93 -44.73
N ARG A 134 27.24 6.24 -44.02
CA ARG A 134 28.53 5.57 -44.19
C ARG A 134 28.84 4.72 -42.98
N VAL A 135 29.24 3.47 -43.22
CA VAL A 135 29.62 2.50 -42.20
C VAL A 135 31.06 2.08 -42.45
N THR A 136 31.90 2.21 -41.43
CA THR A 136 33.36 2.02 -41.54
C THR A 136 33.85 0.95 -40.58
N ALA A 137 34.72 0.07 -41.07
CA ALA A 137 35.41 -0.96 -40.31
C ALA A 137 36.91 -0.90 -40.65
N GLY A 138 37.75 -0.37 -39.75
CA GLY A 138 39.15 -0.09 -40.08
C GLY A 138 39.25 0.91 -41.23
N SER A 139 39.91 0.53 -42.33
CA SER A 139 40.02 1.34 -43.55
C SER A 139 38.90 1.13 -44.56
N THR A 140 38.03 0.14 -44.36
CA THR A 140 36.98 -0.21 -45.34
C THR A 140 35.70 0.53 -45.03
N THR A 141 35.15 1.21 -46.03
CA THR A 141 33.88 1.94 -45.92
C THR A 141 32.82 1.31 -46.82
N LEU A 142 31.64 1.10 -46.26
CA LEU A 142 30.39 0.76 -46.95
C LEU A 142 29.50 2.00 -46.92
N ARG A 143 28.96 2.40 -48.07
CA ARG A 143 28.01 3.52 -48.18
C ARG A 143 26.65 2.99 -48.61
N ALA A 144 25.63 3.34 -47.83
CA ALA A 144 24.23 3.10 -48.15
C ALA A 144 23.55 4.42 -48.49
N GLU A 145 22.75 4.42 -49.55
CA GLU A 145 21.91 5.53 -49.96
C GLU A 145 20.62 5.63 -49.12
N ALA A 146 19.84 6.68 -49.35
CA ALA A 146 18.64 6.96 -48.58
C ALA A 146 17.63 5.81 -48.59
N GLY A 147 17.19 5.37 -47.40
CA GLY A 147 16.22 4.29 -47.25
C GLY A 147 16.80 2.87 -47.33
N GLU A 148 18.06 2.71 -47.73
CA GLU A 148 18.72 1.40 -47.73
C GLU A 148 18.97 0.91 -46.30
N THR A 149 18.84 -0.40 -46.10
CA THR A 149 18.98 -1.03 -44.78
C THR A 149 20.35 -1.67 -44.63
N ILE A 150 21.03 -1.30 -43.55
CA ILE A 150 22.28 -1.93 -43.13
C ILE A 150 21.97 -2.81 -41.93
N SER A 151 22.13 -4.12 -42.09
CA SER A 151 21.97 -5.09 -41.01
C SER A 151 23.29 -5.28 -40.30
N LEU A 152 23.30 -5.15 -38.97
CA LEU A 152 24.47 -5.41 -38.14
C LEU A 152 24.23 -6.62 -37.26
N ARG A 153 25.19 -7.53 -37.23
CA ARG A 153 25.11 -8.71 -36.38
C ARG A 153 26.45 -9.07 -35.78
N ARG A 154 26.38 -9.75 -34.64
CA ARG A 154 27.53 -10.31 -33.97
C ARG A 154 28.05 -11.55 -34.72
N SER A 155 29.38 -11.68 -34.84
CA SER A 155 30.03 -12.91 -35.33
C SER A 155 31.42 -13.11 -34.72
N GLY A 156 31.65 -14.17 -33.94
CA GLY A 156 33.00 -14.55 -33.47
C GLY A 156 33.59 -13.56 -32.46
N THR A 157 34.51 -12.68 -32.85
CA THR A 157 35.02 -11.51 -32.05
C THR A 157 34.80 -10.17 -32.77
N VAL A 158 34.04 -10.18 -33.88
CA VAL A 158 33.75 -9.02 -34.71
C VAL A 158 32.26 -8.72 -34.81
N VAL A 159 31.93 -7.54 -35.32
CA VAL A 159 30.61 -7.17 -35.83
C VAL A 159 30.68 -7.18 -37.37
N ILE A 160 29.65 -7.71 -38.01
CA ILE A 160 29.49 -7.72 -39.46
C ILE A 160 28.33 -6.78 -39.82
N ALA A 161 28.58 -5.86 -40.75
CA ALA A 161 27.56 -5.01 -41.34
C ALA A 161 27.34 -5.41 -42.81
N THR A 162 26.09 -5.65 -43.19
CA THR A 162 25.71 -6.08 -44.55
C THR A 162 24.66 -5.16 -45.14
N CYS A 163 24.80 -4.85 -46.43
CA CYS A 163 23.83 -4.11 -47.24
C CYS A 163 23.84 -4.70 -48.65
N SER A 164 22.72 -5.25 -49.10
CA SER A 164 22.64 -6.02 -50.36
C SER A 164 22.86 -5.18 -51.61
N THR A 165 22.61 -3.88 -51.54
CA THR A 165 22.72 -2.92 -52.66
C THR A 165 23.99 -2.08 -52.61
N CYS A 166 24.75 -2.16 -51.51
CA CYS A 166 25.96 -1.37 -51.30
C CYS A 166 27.20 -2.04 -51.92
N THR A 167 28.22 -1.24 -52.21
CA THR A 167 29.56 -1.73 -52.57
C THR A 167 30.59 -1.21 -51.57
N PRO A 168 31.32 -2.09 -50.83
CA PRO A 168 31.12 -3.54 -50.73
C PRO A 168 29.80 -3.90 -50.05
N THR A 169 29.28 -5.10 -50.32
CA THR A 169 28.00 -5.59 -49.75
C THR A 169 28.11 -6.01 -48.28
N SER A 170 29.33 -6.21 -47.77
CA SER A 170 29.61 -6.64 -46.41
C SER A 170 30.95 -6.11 -45.93
N ILE A 171 30.98 -5.62 -44.69
CA ILE A 171 32.21 -5.28 -43.98
C ILE A 171 32.20 -5.87 -42.58
N ARG A 172 33.38 -6.13 -42.02
CA ARG A 172 33.54 -6.71 -40.67
C ARG A 172 34.70 -6.07 -39.93
N GLY A 173 34.57 -5.95 -38.61
CA GLY A 173 35.63 -5.41 -37.75
C GLY A 173 35.34 -5.60 -36.27
N SER A 174 36.35 -5.38 -35.43
CA SER A 174 36.19 -5.35 -33.97
C SER A 174 35.31 -4.18 -33.50
N SER A 175 35.16 -3.16 -34.34
CA SER A 175 34.23 -2.05 -34.18
C SER A 175 33.71 -1.60 -35.54
N ILE A 176 32.42 -1.26 -35.60
CA ILE A 176 31.76 -0.72 -36.79
C ILE A 176 31.26 0.69 -36.47
N THR A 177 31.72 1.69 -37.22
CA THR A 177 31.36 3.10 -37.00
C THR A 177 30.41 3.58 -38.08
N THR A 178 29.22 4.03 -37.69
CA THR A 178 28.20 4.58 -38.58
C THR A 178 28.16 6.10 -38.47
N THR A 179 28.29 6.79 -39.60
CA THR A 179 28.27 8.27 -39.72
C THR A 179 27.33 8.73 -40.83
N TRP A 180 26.80 9.94 -40.69
CA TRP A 180 25.92 10.58 -41.67
C TRP A 180 26.04 12.10 -41.59
N ASP A 181 25.45 12.81 -42.56
CA ASP A 181 25.31 14.26 -42.50
C ASP A 181 24.15 14.62 -41.57
N GLU A 182 24.46 14.99 -40.33
CA GLU A 182 23.49 15.31 -39.26
C GLU A 182 22.55 16.48 -39.59
N ARG A 183 22.96 17.36 -40.53
CA ARG A 183 22.11 18.50 -40.94
C ARG A 183 20.95 18.05 -41.82
N ARG A 184 21.16 16.98 -42.58
CA ARG A 184 20.23 16.52 -43.63
C ARG A 184 19.68 15.12 -43.40
N THR A 185 20.20 14.38 -42.42
CA THR A 185 19.87 12.96 -42.21
C THR A 185 19.66 12.68 -40.72
N ASP A 186 18.61 11.91 -40.40
CA ASP A 186 18.52 11.19 -39.13
C ASP A 186 18.77 9.70 -39.38
N LEU A 187 19.42 9.03 -38.43
CA LEU A 187 19.60 7.58 -38.46
C LEU A 187 18.42 6.89 -37.78
N SER A 188 17.66 6.09 -38.53
CA SER A 188 16.64 5.19 -37.98
C SER A 188 17.31 3.89 -37.53
N LEU A 189 17.28 3.61 -36.23
CA LEU A 189 17.77 2.40 -35.58
C LEU A 189 16.59 1.62 -35.02
N SER A 190 16.27 0.47 -35.63
CA SER A 190 15.08 -0.33 -35.28
C SER A 190 13.79 0.51 -35.18
N GLY A 191 13.62 1.48 -36.08
CA GLY A 191 12.48 2.39 -36.13
C GLY A 191 12.58 3.65 -35.27
N ARG A 192 13.58 3.76 -34.38
CA ARG A 192 13.84 4.96 -33.56
C ARG A 192 14.84 5.89 -34.25
N ARG A 193 14.51 7.17 -34.40
CA ARG A 193 15.36 8.15 -35.12
C ARG A 193 16.38 8.82 -34.20
N TYR A 194 17.64 8.88 -34.57
CA TYR A 194 18.70 9.58 -33.85
C TYR A 194 19.40 10.58 -34.76
N ARG A 195 19.78 11.74 -34.20
CA ARG A 195 20.30 12.87 -34.98
C ARG A 195 21.81 12.90 -35.13
N HIS A 196 22.52 12.57 -34.05
CA HIS A 196 23.94 12.84 -33.91
C HIS A 196 24.80 11.60 -34.16
N ALA A 197 25.90 11.79 -34.88
CA ALA A 197 26.86 10.78 -35.23
C ALA A 197 28.15 10.94 -34.40
N PRO A 198 28.98 9.90 -34.28
CA PRO A 198 28.79 8.54 -34.78
C PRO A 198 27.94 7.65 -33.88
N LEU A 199 27.35 6.61 -34.48
CA LEU A 199 26.86 5.42 -33.78
C LEU A 199 27.88 4.28 -33.97
N VAL A 200 28.45 3.79 -32.87
CA VAL A 200 29.52 2.79 -32.88
C VAL A 200 28.99 1.46 -32.36
N PHE A 201 29.22 0.38 -33.11
CA PHE A 201 28.83 -0.96 -32.73
C PHE A 201 30.05 -1.81 -32.37
N THR A 202 29.99 -2.46 -31.21
CA THR A 202 31.06 -3.34 -30.71
C THR A 202 30.49 -4.67 -30.21
N PRO A 203 31.26 -5.75 -30.24
CA PRO A 203 30.96 -6.99 -29.52
C PRO A 203 30.67 -6.73 -28.04
N THR A 204 29.63 -7.36 -27.47
CA THR A 204 29.50 -7.46 -26.02
C THR A 204 30.58 -8.43 -25.49
N PRO A 205 31.43 -8.03 -24.53
CA PRO A 205 32.43 -8.93 -23.96
C PRO A 205 31.79 -10.17 -23.33
N GLY A 206 32.25 -11.36 -23.72
CA GLY A 206 31.79 -12.63 -23.15
C GLY A 206 30.38 -13.08 -23.56
N ALA A 207 29.71 -12.37 -24.48
CA ALA A 207 28.36 -12.72 -24.93
C ALA A 207 28.24 -12.75 -26.47
N ALA A 208 27.28 -13.54 -26.97
CA ALA A 208 26.97 -13.65 -28.40
C ALA A 208 26.10 -12.48 -28.92
N THR A 209 26.32 -11.29 -28.36
CA THR A 209 25.54 -10.07 -28.60
C THR A 209 26.45 -8.91 -28.98
N LEU A 210 25.85 -7.79 -29.38
CA LEU A 210 26.52 -6.54 -29.69
C LEU A 210 25.90 -5.37 -28.92
N GLU A 211 26.72 -4.34 -28.74
CA GLU A 211 26.38 -3.04 -28.18
C GLU A 211 26.38 -1.99 -29.28
N GLY A 212 25.45 -1.02 -29.22
CA GLY A 212 25.42 0.15 -30.10
C GLY A 212 25.43 1.44 -29.29
N VAL A 213 26.46 2.25 -29.47
CA VAL A 213 26.81 3.37 -28.61
C VAL A 213 26.93 4.66 -29.41
N LEU A 214 26.09 5.65 -29.10
CA LEU A 214 26.21 7.00 -29.65
C LEU A 214 27.34 7.74 -28.96
N HIS A 215 28.18 8.43 -29.73
CA HIS A 215 29.16 9.37 -29.20
C HIS A 215 28.63 10.78 -29.42
N LEU A 216 28.40 11.50 -28.33
CA LEU A 216 27.69 12.78 -28.34
C LEU A 216 28.51 13.84 -27.61
N ARG A 217 28.46 15.09 -28.07
CA ARG A 217 28.84 16.24 -27.24
C ARG A 217 27.90 16.33 -26.05
N LEU A 218 28.46 16.37 -24.84
CA LEU A 218 27.66 16.38 -23.62
C LEU A 218 26.82 17.67 -23.50
N SER A 219 27.43 18.82 -23.81
CA SER A 219 26.86 20.17 -23.65
C SER A 219 25.51 20.37 -24.35
N ASP A 220 25.35 19.85 -25.57
CA ASP A 220 24.25 20.21 -26.47
C ASP A 220 23.64 19.05 -27.26
N GLU A 221 24.35 17.94 -27.51
CA GLU A 221 23.78 16.80 -28.25
C GLU A 221 23.16 15.77 -27.31
N TYR A 222 23.85 15.47 -26.21
CA TYR A 222 23.33 14.54 -25.21
C TYR A 222 22.15 15.13 -24.44
N LEU A 223 22.34 16.31 -23.85
CA LEU A 223 21.33 16.96 -23.02
C LEU A 223 20.05 17.30 -23.81
N ASP A 224 20.15 17.55 -25.12
CA ASP A 224 19.03 17.87 -26.01
C ASP A 224 17.94 16.78 -26.07
N GLN A 225 18.30 15.51 -25.85
CA GLN A 225 17.37 14.38 -25.94
C GLN A 225 17.22 13.62 -24.62
N VAL A 226 17.69 14.20 -23.51
CA VAL A 226 17.38 13.73 -22.16
C VAL A 226 15.89 13.96 -21.88
N ARG A 227 15.22 12.89 -21.44
CA ARG A 227 13.75 12.82 -21.30
C ARG A 227 13.33 12.34 -19.92
N GLU A 228 13.88 13.00 -18.91
CA GLU A 228 13.65 12.70 -17.49
C GLU A 228 12.36 13.31 -16.94
N VAL A 229 11.99 14.47 -17.47
CA VAL A 229 10.76 15.19 -17.11
C VAL A 229 10.01 15.58 -18.38
N PRO A 230 8.68 15.70 -18.34
CA PRO A 230 7.92 16.23 -19.47
C PRO A 230 8.41 17.62 -19.86
N TRP A 231 8.76 17.80 -21.13
CA TRP A 231 9.21 19.10 -21.67
C TRP A 231 8.09 20.17 -21.72
N SER A 232 6.86 19.81 -21.35
CA SER A 232 5.76 20.75 -21.14
C SER A 232 5.80 21.45 -19.77
N TRP A 233 6.67 21.02 -18.85
CA TRP A 233 6.78 21.61 -17.52
C TRP A 233 7.34 23.04 -17.55
N PRO A 234 7.21 23.82 -16.46
CA PRO A 234 7.77 25.18 -16.40
C PRO A 234 9.29 25.20 -16.59
N ALA A 235 9.82 26.30 -17.17
CA ALA A 235 11.23 26.45 -17.54
C ALA A 235 12.18 26.16 -16.36
N ALA A 236 11.93 26.74 -15.17
CA ALA A 236 12.79 26.52 -14.01
C ALA A 236 12.90 25.04 -13.57
N ALA A 237 11.86 24.23 -13.77
CA ALA A 237 11.93 22.79 -13.50
C ALA A 237 12.78 22.06 -14.55
N GLN A 238 12.67 22.47 -15.83
CA GLN A 238 13.47 21.93 -16.92
C GLN A 238 14.96 22.30 -16.75
N GLU A 239 15.25 23.55 -16.40
CA GLU A 239 16.61 24.04 -16.13
C GLU A 239 17.25 23.30 -14.95
N ALA A 240 16.50 23.10 -13.85
CA ALA A 240 16.98 22.31 -12.72
C ALA A 240 17.28 20.86 -13.13
N GLN A 241 16.40 20.23 -13.91
CA GLN A 241 16.62 18.88 -14.44
C GLN A 241 17.82 18.82 -15.38
N ALA A 242 17.99 19.80 -16.27
CA ALA A 242 19.11 19.86 -17.21
C ALA A 242 20.45 20.01 -16.48
N ALA A 243 20.52 20.87 -15.46
CA ALA A 243 21.73 21.04 -14.67
C ALA A 243 22.08 19.81 -13.81
N ALA A 244 21.08 19.16 -13.21
CA ALA A 244 21.28 17.89 -12.51
C ALA A 244 21.77 16.79 -13.48
N ALA A 245 21.15 16.71 -14.67
CA ALA A 245 21.56 15.75 -15.69
C ALA A 245 22.98 16.00 -16.20
N ARG A 246 23.36 17.27 -16.42
CA ARG A 246 24.72 17.67 -16.80
C ARG A 246 25.74 17.25 -15.75
N ALA A 247 25.47 17.51 -14.47
CA ALA A 247 26.36 17.11 -13.37
C ALA A 247 26.56 15.59 -13.32
N TYR A 248 25.46 14.83 -13.45
CA TYR A 248 25.51 13.36 -13.51
C TYR A 248 26.35 12.87 -14.69
N ALA A 249 26.09 13.41 -15.88
CA ALA A 249 26.80 13.04 -17.11
C ALA A 249 28.30 13.32 -17.00
N LEU A 250 28.70 14.48 -16.49
CA LEU A 250 30.11 14.84 -16.28
C LEU A 250 30.80 13.89 -15.29
N ARG A 251 30.10 13.48 -14.22
CA ARG A 251 30.60 12.48 -13.28
C ARG A 251 30.80 11.12 -13.93
N LYS A 252 29.88 10.69 -14.82
CA LYS A 252 30.02 9.41 -15.54
C LYS A 252 31.14 9.44 -16.58
N VAL A 253 31.34 10.58 -17.25
CA VAL A 253 32.49 10.77 -18.15
C VAL A 253 33.80 10.71 -17.35
N ALA A 254 33.89 11.42 -16.23
CA ALA A 254 35.08 11.41 -15.37
C ALA A 254 35.41 10.03 -14.78
N ALA A 255 34.39 9.17 -14.59
CA ALA A 255 34.58 7.78 -14.14
C ALA A 255 35.11 6.84 -15.25
N GLY A 256 35.13 7.27 -16.51
CA GLY A 256 35.61 6.49 -17.64
C GLY A 256 34.57 5.56 -18.28
N VAL A 257 34.95 5.01 -19.44
CA VAL A 257 34.08 4.12 -20.23
C VAL A 257 33.99 2.75 -19.56
N ARG A 258 32.76 2.28 -19.34
CA ARG A 258 32.51 0.94 -18.80
C ARG A 258 32.81 -0.10 -19.89
N SER A 259 33.70 -1.03 -19.60
CA SER A 259 34.16 -2.05 -20.56
C SER A 259 33.04 -2.97 -21.06
N HIS A 260 32.08 -3.34 -20.20
CA HIS A 260 31.01 -4.28 -20.53
C HIS A 260 29.98 -3.74 -21.54
N CYS A 261 29.85 -2.41 -21.69
CA CYS A 261 28.88 -1.78 -22.60
C CYS A 261 29.51 -0.80 -23.59
N ALA A 262 30.83 -0.61 -23.52
CA ALA A 262 31.58 0.43 -24.23
C ALA A 262 31.01 1.86 -24.05
N CYS A 263 30.35 2.12 -22.91
CA CYS A 263 29.53 3.30 -22.68
C CYS A 263 29.84 4.02 -21.36
N HIS A 264 29.50 5.31 -21.27
CA HIS A 264 29.48 6.07 -20.02
C HIS A 264 28.14 5.91 -19.30
N VAL A 265 27.05 5.93 -20.08
CA VAL A 265 25.66 5.81 -19.63
C VAL A 265 24.84 4.95 -20.59
N THR A 266 23.79 4.33 -20.08
CA THR A 266 22.75 3.64 -20.85
C THR A 266 21.54 4.55 -21.08
N ASP A 267 20.73 4.25 -22.09
CA ASP A 267 19.55 5.03 -22.50
C ASP A 267 18.30 4.86 -21.62
N GLY A 268 18.42 4.22 -20.45
CA GLY A 268 17.30 3.81 -19.62
C GLY A 268 17.44 4.14 -18.15
N GLN A 269 16.49 3.67 -17.35
CA GLN A 269 16.35 3.98 -15.90
C GLN A 269 17.54 3.57 -15.03
N ALA A 270 18.49 2.78 -15.56
CA ALA A 270 19.72 2.45 -14.84
C ALA A 270 20.71 3.63 -14.78
N ASP A 271 20.66 4.52 -15.79
CA ASP A 271 21.41 5.78 -15.81
C ASP A 271 20.46 6.95 -16.06
N GLN A 272 20.40 7.49 -17.28
CA GLN A 272 19.50 8.59 -17.63
C GLN A 272 18.71 8.25 -18.89
N ALA A 273 17.42 8.58 -18.90
CA ALA A 273 16.58 8.36 -20.05
C ALA A 273 17.03 9.26 -21.21
N TYR A 274 17.57 8.64 -22.25
CA TYR A 274 17.92 9.25 -23.53
C TYR A 274 17.09 8.58 -24.62
N GLY A 275 16.58 9.33 -25.59
CA GLY A 275 15.72 8.73 -26.61
C GLY A 275 15.87 9.34 -27.98
N PRO A 276 15.02 8.90 -28.93
CA PRO A 276 15.08 9.37 -30.29
C PRO A 276 14.69 10.84 -30.41
N VAL A 277 14.87 11.38 -31.61
CA VAL A 277 14.24 12.62 -32.07
C VAL A 277 12.75 12.58 -31.72
N PRO A 278 12.23 13.61 -31.04
CA PRO A 278 10.84 13.62 -30.59
C PRO A 278 9.88 13.74 -31.77
N GLU A 279 8.72 13.09 -31.63
CA GLU A 279 7.63 13.10 -32.60
C GLU A 279 6.31 13.48 -31.91
N GLY A 280 5.28 13.80 -32.70
CA GLY A 280 3.95 14.14 -32.18
C GLY A 280 3.96 15.36 -31.24
N SER A 281 3.21 15.27 -30.14
CA SER A 281 3.05 16.38 -29.19
C SER A 281 4.33 16.71 -28.40
N GLU A 282 5.27 15.76 -28.26
CA GLU A 282 6.55 16.01 -27.59
C GLU A 282 7.42 16.97 -28.42
N ALA A 283 7.38 16.86 -29.75
CA ALA A 283 8.13 17.72 -30.66
C ALA A 283 7.77 19.21 -30.49
N THR A 284 6.52 19.54 -30.13
CA THR A 284 6.06 20.91 -29.87
C THR A 284 6.77 21.56 -28.68
N TYR A 285 7.20 20.77 -27.70
CA TYR A 285 7.87 21.26 -26.49
C TYR A 285 9.39 21.21 -26.56
N TRP A 286 9.95 20.59 -27.61
CA TRP A 286 11.38 20.38 -27.73
C TRP A 286 12.19 21.68 -27.72
N SER A 287 11.71 22.74 -28.38
CA SER A 287 12.38 24.05 -28.37
C SER A 287 12.47 24.66 -26.97
N ARG A 288 11.48 24.41 -26.09
CA ARG A 288 11.51 24.86 -24.69
C ARG A 288 12.57 24.11 -23.89
N TRP A 289 12.66 22.78 -24.08
CA TRP A 289 13.70 21.98 -23.46
C TRP A 289 15.10 22.43 -23.88
N ARG A 290 15.31 22.63 -25.19
CA ARG A 290 16.57 23.17 -25.72
C ARG A 290 16.93 24.53 -25.14
N SER A 291 15.92 25.38 -24.95
CA SER A 291 16.11 26.69 -24.31
C SER A 291 16.53 26.53 -22.84
N ALA A 292 15.97 25.58 -22.10
CA ALA A 292 16.38 25.30 -20.72
C ALA A 292 17.80 24.73 -20.62
N VAL A 293 18.20 23.84 -21.55
CA VAL A 293 19.58 23.33 -21.64
C VAL A 293 20.56 24.47 -21.91
N ALA A 294 20.23 25.36 -22.86
CA ALA A 294 21.03 26.51 -23.24
C ALA A 294 21.08 27.60 -22.15
N ALA A 295 19.98 27.86 -21.44
CA ALA A 295 19.96 28.81 -20.31
C ALA A 295 20.96 28.39 -19.20
N GLY A 296 21.23 27.09 -19.09
CA GLY A 296 22.20 26.53 -18.18
C GLY A 296 23.64 26.56 -18.67
N GLY A 297 24.05 27.32 -19.69
CA GLY A 297 25.44 27.36 -20.14
C GLY A 297 25.76 28.14 -21.42
N SER A 298 27.02 28.03 -21.86
CA SER A 298 27.51 28.43 -23.17
C SER A 298 27.85 27.19 -24.01
N SER A 299 28.48 27.36 -25.18
CA SER A 299 28.96 26.25 -26.00
C SER A 299 30.13 25.48 -25.39
N THR A 300 30.77 26.00 -24.34
CA THR A 300 31.97 25.41 -23.73
C THR A 300 31.87 25.19 -22.23
N THR A 301 30.81 25.71 -21.60
CA THR A 301 30.61 25.60 -20.16
C THR A 301 29.13 25.44 -19.83
N GLY A 302 28.82 24.66 -18.79
CA GLY A 302 27.46 24.54 -18.28
C GLY A 302 27.42 24.66 -16.77
N TYR A 303 26.38 25.29 -16.24
CA TYR A 303 26.13 25.40 -14.81
C TYR A 303 25.70 24.05 -14.23
N VAL A 304 26.34 23.70 -13.13
CA VAL A 304 26.11 22.46 -12.38
C VAL A 304 26.14 22.71 -10.88
N PRO A 305 25.41 21.91 -10.08
CA PRO A 305 25.59 21.91 -8.64
C PRO A 305 26.99 21.41 -8.25
N ARG A 306 27.66 22.13 -7.34
CA ARG A 306 28.98 21.76 -6.80
C ARG A 306 29.01 21.76 -5.28
N TYR A 307 29.77 20.85 -4.70
CA TYR A 307 30.06 20.82 -3.27
C TYR A 307 31.56 20.94 -3.07
N GLN A 308 32.01 21.95 -2.32
CA GLN A 308 33.45 22.22 -2.10
C GLN A 308 34.26 22.27 -3.41
N GLY A 309 33.71 22.95 -4.43
CA GLY A 309 34.33 23.09 -5.75
C GLY A 309 34.25 21.87 -6.66
N GLN A 310 33.78 20.72 -6.16
CA GLN A 310 33.64 19.48 -6.94
C GLN A 310 32.22 19.32 -7.48
N ILE A 311 32.08 18.86 -8.72
CA ILE A 311 30.78 18.53 -9.32
C ILE A 311 30.15 17.40 -8.52
N ILE A 312 28.90 17.57 -8.10
CA ILE A 312 28.22 16.56 -7.31
C ILE A 312 27.70 15.40 -8.19
N GLU A 313 27.49 14.25 -7.58
CA GLU A 313 26.59 13.24 -8.16
C GLU A 313 25.13 13.65 -7.89
N ALA A 314 24.54 14.37 -8.85
CA ALA A 314 23.19 14.91 -8.74
C ALA A 314 22.12 13.82 -8.98
N LEU A 315 21.88 12.98 -7.97
CA LEU A 315 20.83 11.96 -8.02
C LEU A 315 19.43 12.59 -7.96
N TYR A 316 18.47 11.99 -8.64
CA TYR A 316 17.08 12.44 -8.66
C TYR A 316 16.12 11.27 -8.83
N SER A 317 14.87 11.45 -8.42
CA SER A 317 13.81 10.46 -8.60
C SER A 317 12.49 11.15 -8.91
N SER A 318 11.54 10.39 -9.49
CA SER A 318 10.26 10.95 -9.91
C SER A 318 9.54 11.67 -8.77
N SER A 319 9.40 11.04 -7.62
CA SER A 319 8.63 11.60 -6.50
C SER A 319 9.25 11.20 -5.17
N SER A 320 9.47 12.16 -4.27
CA SER A 320 9.87 11.88 -2.89
C SER A 320 8.69 11.42 -2.03
N GLY A 321 7.46 11.75 -2.43
CA GLY A 321 6.26 11.44 -1.66
C GLY A 321 6.11 12.25 -0.37
N GLY A 322 6.85 13.35 -0.23
CA GLY A 322 6.78 14.25 0.93
C GLY A 322 8.09 14.45 1.67
N ARG A 323 9.10 13.61 1.42
CA ARG A 323 10.42 13.71 2.06
C ARG A 323 11.46 12.92 1.27
N THR A 324 12.63 13.51 1.03
CA THR A 324 13.75 12.79 0.43
C THR A 324 14.51 11.97 1.48
N VAL A 325 15.24 10.95 1.04
CA VAL A 325 15.99 10.02 1.88
C VAL A 325 17.49 10.31 1.83
N ASN A 326 18.21 9.89 2.88
CA ASN A 326 19.67 9.91 2.84
C ASN A 326 20.19 8.83 1.89
N ASN A 327 21.39 9.01 1.33
CA ASN A 327 21.97 8.03 0.42
C ASN A 327 22.26 6.68 1.11
N GLU A 328 22.77 6.68 2.35
CA GLU A 328 23.11 5.47 3.11
C GLU A 328 21.89 4.66 3.56
N ASP A 329 20.72 5.30 3.57
CA ASP A 329 19.44 4.66 3.87
C ASP A 329 18.92 3.83 2.69
N ILE A 330 19.44 4.06 1.47
CA ILE A 330 19.09 3.31 0.26
C ILE A 330 20.23 2.36 -0.15
N TRP A 331 21.45 2.87 -0.26
CA TRP A 331 22.61 2.10 -0.70
C TRP A 331 23.63 2.00 0.42
N PRO A 332 24.28 0.83 0.64
CA PRO A 332 25.42 0.74 1.54
C PRO A 332 26.52 1.73 1.13
N GLY A 333 27.02 2.51 2.09
CA GLY A 333 28.09 3.47 1.82
C GLY A 333 28.17 4.57 2.87
N ALA A 334 29.19 5.42 2.75
CA ALA A 334 29.36 6.58 3.62
C ALA A 334 28.26 7.64 3.34
N PRO A 335 27.83 8.38 4.38
CA PRO A 335 26.98 9.56 4.18
C PRO A 335 27.60 10.55 3.19
N VAL A 336 26.84 10.97 2.19
CA VAL A 336 27.26 11.99 1.22
C VAL A 336 26.69 13.34 1.66
N PRO A 337 27.53 14.38 1.89
CA PRO A 337 27.10 15.63 2.54
C PRO A 337 25.96 16.38 1.85
N TYR A 338 25.86 16.30 0.53
CA TYR A 338 24.83 16.98 -0.27
C TYR A 338 23.63 16.07 -0.63
N LEU A 339 23.65 14.78 -0.27
CA LEU A 339 22.53 13.83 -0.48
C LEU A 339 21.87 13.47 0.86
N ARG A 340 21.42 14.50 1.58
CA ARG A 340 20.73 14.38 2.87
C ARG A 340 19.23 14.57 2.69
N GLY A 341 18.45 13.78 3.42
CA GLY A 341 16.99 13.81 3.37
C GLY A 341 16.41 15.14 3.87
N VAL A 342 15.50 15.74 3.09
CA VAL A 342 14.81 16.99 3.39
C VAL A 342 13.30 16.80 3.36
N ALA A 343 12.57 17.52 4.22
CA ALA A 343 11.11 17.56 4.12
C ALA A 343 10.72 18.25 2.82
N ASP A 344 9.86 17.61 2.04
CA ASP A 344 9.52 18.02 0.67
C ASP A 344 7.99 18.03 0.48
N SER A 345 7.33 19.00 1.11
CA SER A 345 5.88 19.21 0.96
C SER A 345 5.48 19.51 -0.49
N TRP A 346 6.42 19.99 -1.32
CA TRP A 346 6.21 20.24 -2.75
C TRP A 346 5.88 18.97 -3.52
N SER A 347 6.43 17.82 -3.10
CA SER A 347 6.09 16.52 -3.68
C SER A 347 4.74 15.96 -3.20
N THR A 348 3.92 16.70 -2.45
CA THR A 348 2.58 16.23 -1.99
C THR A 348 1.41 16.88 -2.72
N THR A 349 1.67 17.76 -3.69
CA THR A 349 0.65 18.47 -4.47
C THR A 349 -0.15 17.53 -5.37
N THR A 350 -1.34 17.97 -5.80
CA THR A 350 -2.27 17.18 -6.63
C THR A 350 -1.71 16.85 -8.01
N ASP A 351 -0.80 17.68 -8.54
CA ASP A 351 -0.06 17.44 -9.79
C ASP A 351 0.81 16.18 -9.73
N ASN A 352 1.18 15.73 -8.53
CA ASN A 352 1.94 14.52 -8.34
C ASN A 352 1.00 13.31 -8.21
N PRO A 353 0.91 12.43 -9.21
CA PRO A 353 0.10 11.22 -9.13
C PRO A 353 0.70 10.19 -8.17
N ARG A 354 1.98 10.34 -7.80
CA ARG A 354 2.70 9.46 -6.87
C ARG A 354 2.70 10.02 -5.44
N ARG A 355 1.93 11.06 -5.11
CA ARG A 355 1.74 11.52 -3.72
C ARG A 355 1.10 10.46 -2.82
N ALA A 356 0.34 9.53 -3.43
CA ALA A 356 -0.19 8.34 -2.82
C ALA A 356 -0.28 7.24 -3.88
N TRP A 357 -0.02 5.99 -3.50
CA TRP A 357 -0.20 4.83 -4.37
C TRP A 357 -0.66 3.62 -3.54
N SER A 358 -1.32 2.67 -4.21
CA SER A 358 -1.66 1.36 -3.65
C SER A 358 -1.46 0.28 -4.70
N VAL A 359 -0.95 -0.89 -4.30
CA VAL A 359 -0.73 -2.04 -5.17
C VAL A 359 -0.96 -3.34 -4.40
N SER A 360 -1.58 -4.32 -5.04
CA SER A 360 -1.74 -5.66 -4.49
C SER A 360 -0.67 -6.61 -5.02
N VAL A 361 -0.05 -7.37 -4.13
CA VAL A 361 1.00 -8.34 -4.43
C VAL A 361 0.52 -9.73 -4.00
N THR A 362 0.70 -10.73 -4.86
CA THR A 362 0.31 -12.11 -4.52
C THR A 362 1.23 -12.68 -3.45
N SER A 363 0.70 -13.57 -2.61
CA SER A 363 1.48 -14.24 -1.56
C SER A 363 2.67 -15.03 -2.12
N ALA A 364 2.52 -15.62 -3.31
CA ALA A 364 3.62 -16.30 -4.01
C ALA A 364 4.76 -15.35 -4.42
N ARG A 365 4.44 -14.15 -4.95
CA ARG A 365 5.46 -13.15 -5.29
C ARG A 365 6.17 -12.62 -4.05
N LEU A 366 5.43 -12.41 -2.96
CA LEU A 366 6.02 -12.00 -1.68
C LEU A 366 6.98 -13.08 -1.15
N ALA A 367 6.55 -14.33 -1.11
CA ALA A 367 7.37 -15.46 -0.67
C ALA A 367 8.65 -15.62 -1.52
N SER A 368 8.50 -15.56 -2.85
CA SER A 368 9.62 -15.60 -3.80
C SER A 368 10.62 -14.46 -3.58
N ALA A 369 10.15 -13.23 -3.36
CA ALA A 369 11.01 -12.08 -3.11
C ALA A 369 11.89 -12.25 -1.86
N PHE A 370 11.37 -12.87 -0.81
CA PHE A 370 12.10 -13.14 0.43
C PHE A 370 12.85 -14.48 0.45
N GLY A 371 12.71 -15.31 -0.60
CA GLY A 371 13.28 -16.66 -0.63
C GLY A 371 12.71 -17.57 0.45
N LEU A 372 11.39 -17.46 0.71
CA LEU A 372 10.66 -18.26 1.69
C LEU A 372 9.59 -19.13 0.99
N PRO A 373 9.18 -20.26 1.58
CA PRO A 373 8.09 -21.08 1.03
C PRO A 373 6.73 -20.36 1.11
N ASP A 374 6.53 -19.56 2.15
CA ASP A 374 5.37 -18.72 2.39
C ASP A 374 5.73 -17.54 3.31
N VAL A 375 4.82 -16.57 3.43
CA VAL A 375 4.94 -15.45 4.37
C VAL A 375 3.63 -15.31 5.13
N VAL A 376 3.69 -15.54 6.44
CA VAL A 376 2.55 -15.41 7.36
C VAL A 376 2.61 -14.13 8.19
N SER A 377 3.76 -13.45 8.21
CA SER A 377 3.94 -12.17 8.89
C SER A 377 4.99 -11.33 8.17
N LEU A 378 4.72 -10.03 8.01
CA LEU A 378 5.63 -9.06 7.43
C LEU A 378 5.74 -7.84 8.35
N ASP A 379 6.92 -7.66 8.95
CA ASP A 379 7.24 -6.51 9.79
C ASP A 379 7.93 -5.42 8.97
N LEU A 380 7.30 -4.24 8.89
CA LEU A 380 7.82 -3.05 8.22
C LEU A 380 8.16 -1.93 9.23
N SER A 381 8.25 -2.24 10.51
CA SER A 381 8.31 -1.23 11.58
C SER A 381 9.68 -0.56 11.70
N GLU A 382 10.75 -1.17 11.17
CA GLU A 382 12.08 -0.57 11.14
C GLU A 382 12.13 0.51 10.05
N ARG A 383 12.33 1.78 10.47
CA ARG A 383 12.25 2.95 9.58
C ARG A 383 13.54 3.72 9.49
N THR A 384 13.72 4.39 8.35
CA THR A 384 14.74 5.41 8.16
C THR A 384 14.32 6.72 8.82
N SER A 385 15.24 7.68 8.92
CA SER A 385 14.91 9.05 9.36
C SER A 385 13.91 9.77 8.45
N ALA A 386 13.74 9.27 7.22
CA ALA A 386 12.75 9.76 6.27
C ALA A 386 11.41 9.00 6.31
N GLY A 387 11.28 7.99 7.17
CA GLY A 387 10.04 7.21 7.32
C GLY A 387 9.85 6.10 6.28
N THR A 388 10.81 5.92 5.36
CA THR A 388 10.86 4.74 4.48
C THR A 388 11.17 3.49 5.30
N VAL A 389 10.78 2.33 4.79
CA VAL A 389 11.18 1.04 5.38
C VAL A 389 12.70 0.94 5.29
N ARG A 390 13.37 0.73 6.43
CA ARG A 390 14.81 0.48 6.50
C ARG A 390 15.06 -0.99 6.18
N ASN A 391 14.48 -1.88 6.99
CA ASN A 391 14.44 -3.32 6.75
C ASN A 391 13.01 -3.83 6.87
N ALA A 392 12.63 -4.68 5.93
CA ALA A 392 11.41 -5.48 5.99
C ALA A 392 11.78 -6.89 6.44
N ARG A 393 11.11 -7.43 7.45
CA ARG A 393 11.33 -8.79 7.95
C ARG A 393 10.11 -9.66 7.70
N ALA A 394 10.26 -10.68 6.86
CA ALA A 394 9.23 -11.68 6.59
C ALA A 394 9.46 -12.93 7.45
N THR A 395 8.36 -13.57 7.88
CA THR A 395 8.37 -14.83 8.63
C THR A 395 7.47 -15.85 7.94
N SER A 396 7.97 -17.08 7.74
CA SER A 396 7.22 -18.22 7.19
C SER A 396 6.34 -18.91 8.23
N SER A 397 5.43 -19.79 7.82
CA SER A 397 4.63 -20.61 8.74
C SER A 397 5.47 -21.54 9.62
N THR A 398 6.67 -21.90 9.16
CA THR A 398 7.66 -22.69 9.92
C THR A 398 8.50 -21.85 10.89
N GLY A 399 8.31 -20.54 10.93
CA GLY A 399 9.06 -19.62 11.81
C GLY A 399 10.40 -19.13 11.25
N THR A 400 10.78 -19.55 10.04
CA THR A 400 11.99 -19.04 9.36
C THR A 400 11.81 -17.57 9.00
N THR A 401 12.81 -16.74 9.30
CA THR A 401 12.77 -15.30 8.99
C THR A 401 13.80 -14.90 7.96
N ARG A 402 13.43 -14.01 7.03
CA ARG A 402 14.31 -13.38 6.04
C ARG A 402 14.06 -11.88 6.02
N SER A 403 15.09 -11.10 5.70
CA SER A 403 14.99 -9.65 5.66
C SER A 403 15.51 -9.08 4.34
N LEU A 404 14.91 -8.00 3.89
CA LEU A 404 15.34 -7.19 2.76
C LEU A 404 15.42 -5.73 3.20
N ARG A 405 16.39 -4.97 2.66
CA ARG A 405 16.33 -3.51 2.78
C ARG A 405 15.10 -2.99 2.04
N GLY A 406 14.60 -1.82 2.45
CA GLY A 406 13.38 -1.25 1.86
C GLY A 406 13.46 -1.07 0.33
N ASP A 407 14.60 -0.65 -0.20
CA ASP A 407 14.78 -0.51 -1.66
C ASP A 407 14.85 -1.86 -2.39
N ASP A 408 15.47 -2.87 -1.78
CA ASP A 408 15.52 -4.23 -2.34
C ASP A 408 14.13 -4.85 -2.38
N MET A 409 13.36 -4.71 -1.28
CA MET A 409 11.96 -5.12 -1.21
C MET A 409 11.13 -4.41 -2.29
N ARG A 410 11.29 -3.09 -2.43
CA ARG A 410 10.59 -2.30 -3.45
C ARG A 410 10.84 -2.87 -4.85
N ARG A 411 12.11 -3.14 -5.20
CA ARG A 411 12.49 -3.67 -6.52
C ARG A 411 11.95 -5.07 -6.75
N ALA A 412 12.12 -5.98 -5.78
CA ALA A 412 11.63 -7.36 -5.89
C ALA A 412 10.09 -7.44 -6.04
N LEU A 413 9.37 -6.60 -5.30
CA LEU A 413 7.90 -6.57 -5.30
C LEU A 413 7.30 -5.63 -6.37
N GLY A 414 8.11 -4.83 -7.06
CA GLY A 414 7.64 -3.86 -8.05
C GLY A 414 6.86 -2.69 -7.44
N LEU A 415 7.20 -2.30 -6.20
CA LEU A 415 6.57 -1.16 -5.53
C LEU A 415 7.11 0.17 -6.10
N SER A 416 6.33 1.24 -5.96
CA SER A 416 6.75 2.56 -6.46
C SER A 416 7.94 3.12 -5.67
N SER A 417 7.94 2.96 -4.35
CA SER A 417 8.98 3.47 -3.43
C SER A 417 9.14 2.57 -2.20
N ALA A 418 10.18 2.81 -1.40
CA ALA A 418 10.34 2.22 -0.07
C ALA A 418 9.53 2.96 1.02
N PHE A 419 8.82 4.04 0.66
CA PHE A 419 7.90 4.75 1.56
C PHE A 419 6.56 4.00 1.63
N VAL A 420 6.60 2.84 2.30
CA VAL A 420 5.47 1.92 2.42
C VAL A 420 4.81 2.07 3.78
N ARG A 421 3.52 2.32 3.85
CA ARG A 421 2.75 2.38 5.10
C ARG A 421 1.29 2.02 4.85
N ARG A 422 0.63 1.43 5.84
CA ARG A 422 -0.83 1.33 5.82
C ARG A 422 -1.44 2.73 5.78
N LEU A 423 -2.59 2.88 5.13
CA LEU A 423 -3.32 4.15 5.20
C LEU A 423 -3.78 4.37 6.64
N ALA A 424 -3.58 5.57 7.17
CA ALA A 424 -3.99 5.89 8.53
C ALA A 424 -4.99 7.03 8.53
N THR A 425 -6.12 6.81 9.20
CA THR A 425 -7.15 7.83 9.42
C THR A 425 -7.36 8.05 10.91
N ARG A 426 -7.97 9.18 11.27
CA ARG A 426 -8.37 9.48 12.63
C ARG A 426 -9.81 9.96 12.61
N VAL A 427 -10.60 9.42 13.53
CA VAL A 427 -11.88 10.04 13.93
C VAL A 427 -11.50 11.20 14.84
N SER A 428 -11.64 12.44 14.35
CA SER A 428 -11.18 13.64 15.04
C SER A 428 -11.88 13.88 16.39
N ASP A 429 -11.47 14.93 17.06
CA ASP A 429 -11.83 15.36 18.39
C ASP A 429 -13.33 15.54 18.66
N GLY A 430 -13.69 15.33 19.93
CA GLY A 430 -15.05 15.43 20.42
C GLY A 430 -15.25 14.66 21.73
N THR A 431 -16.38 14.92 22.37
CA THR A 431 -16.87 14.16 23.52
C THR A 431 -17.22 12.72 23.11
N PRO A 432 -17.44 11.78 24.05
CA PRO A 432 -17.97 10.46 23.71
C PRO A 432 -19.24 10.51 22.84
N ALA A 433 -20.10 11.52 23.03
CA ALA A 433 -21.30 11.70 22.22
C ALA A 433 -21.01 12.14 20.79
N ASP A 434 -20.00 12.99 20.57
CA ASP A 434 -19.53 13.34 19.22
C ASP A 434 -19.00 12.10 18.51
N LEU A 435 -18.18 11.30 19.20
CA LEU A 435 -17.64 10.05 18.65
C LEU A 435 -18.73 9.03 18.34
N ALA A 436 -19.76 8.93 19.20
CA ALA A 436 -20.93 8.10 18.93
C ALA A 436 -21.71 8.59 17.71
N ALA A 437 -21.95 9.89 17.58
CA ALA A 437 -22.65 10.46 16.43
C ALA A 437 -21.87 10.26 15.12
N VAL A 438 -20.54 10.41 15.13
CA VAL A 438 -19.71 10.12 13.96
C VAL A 438 -19.76 8.63 13.62
N SER A 439 -19.64 7.77 14.63
CA SER A 439 -19.72 6.33 14.40
C SER A 439 -21.12 5.87 13.98
N ALA A 440 -22.19 6.57 14.35
CA ALA A 440 -23.55 6.26 13.95
C ALA A 440 -23.78 6.47 12.44
N ARG A 441 -22.92 7.23 11.75
CA ARG A 441 -23.00 7.44 10.29
C ARG A 441 -22.58 6.22 9.48
N THR A 442 -22.02 5.20 10.12
CA THR A 442 -21.73 3.92 9.45
C THR A 442 -22.98 3.05 9.29
N ALA A 443 -24.03 3.31 10.08
CA ALA A 443 -25.32 2.67 9.90
C ALA A 443 -26.01 3.25 8.64
N PRO A 444 -26.70 2.43 7.83
CA PRO A 444 -27.37 2.88 6.61
C PRO A 444 -28.23 4.12 6.83
N ASP A 445 -28.24 5.05 5.87
CA ASP A 445 -29.11 6.22 5.92
C ASP A 445 -30.61 5.84 5.85
N THR A 446 -30.91 4.62 5.38
CA THR A 446 -32.25 4.01 5.37
C THR A 446 -32.69 3.43 6.72
N ALA A 447 -31.82 3.44 7.73
CA ALA A 447 -32.16 2.92 9.05
C ALA A 447 -33.38 3.66 9.63
N SER A 448 -34.40 2.90 10.04
CA SER A 448 -35.63 3.43 10.63
C SER A 448 -35.67 3.36 12.15
N THR A 449 -34.73 2.64 12.75
CA THR A 449 -34.60 2.46 14.19
C THR A 449 -33.30 3.10 14.68
N VAL A 450 -33.34 3.76 15.84
CA VAL A 450 -32.15 4.25 16.56
C VAL A 450 -32.05 3.59 17.94
N ILE A 451 -30.82 3.34 18.40
CA ILE A 451 -30.53 2.92 19.77
C ILE A 451 -30.05 4.14 20.56
N ILE A 452 -30.70 4.42 21.69
CA ILE A 452 -30.35 5.53 22.59
C ILE A 452 -29.85 4.92 23.90
N ALA A 453 -28.60 5.19 24.25
CA ALA A 453 -27.96 4.71 25.47
C ALA A 453 -27.38 5.87 26.28
N SER A 454 -27.25 5.68 27.59
CA SER A 454 -26.58 6.65 28.46
C SER A 454 -25.09 6.80 28.10
N GLY A 455 -24.60 8.03 28.06
CA GLY A 455 -23.17 8.35 27.91
C GLY A 455 -22.35 8.24 29.20
N ALA A 456 -22.99 8.10 30.37
CA ALA A 456 -22.31 8.04 31.66
C ALA A 456 -21.50 6.75 31.85
N GLU A 457 -20.31 6.86 32.44
CA GLU A 457 -19.39 5.74 32.68
C GLU A 457 -19.96 4.66 33.62
N ALA A 458 -20.76 5.08 34.61
CA ALA A 458 -21.46 4.14 35.50
C ALA A 458 -22.35 3.15 34.72
N HIS A 459 -22.81 3.54 33.53
CA HIS A 459 -23.78 2.82 32.70
C HIS A 459 -23.13 2.06 31.53
N ALA A 460 -21.80 2.03 31.48
CA ALA A 460 -21.00 1.48 30.39
C ALA A 460 -21.37 0.01 30.04
N ALA A 461 -21.77 -0.80 31.01
CA ALA A 461 -22.15 -2.20 30.78
C ALA A 461 -23.37 -2.30 29.85
N HIS A 462 -24.36 -1.42 30.03
CA HIS A 462 -25.56 -1.39 29.19
C HIS A 462 -25.22 -0.95 27.76
N LEU A 463 -24.28 -0.02 27.60
CA LEU A 463 -23.80 0.42 26.29
C LEU A 463 -23.13 -0.73 25.51
N VAL A 464 -22.26 -1.51 26.16
CA VAL A 464 -21.64 -2.70 25.56
C VAL A 464 -22.69 -3.70 25.08
N MET A 465 -23.66 -4.02 25.93
CA MET A 465 -24.72 -4.98 25.58
C MET A 465 -25.62 -4.45 24.45
N ALA A 466 -25.85 -3.14 24.38
CA ALA A 466 -26.66 -2.51 23.34
C ALA A 466 -25.98 -2.47 21.97
N ARG A 467 -24.64 -2.53 21.90
CA ARG A 467 -23.93 -2.37 20.63
C ARG A 467 -24.17 -3.52 19.64
N PRO A 468 -24.13 -4.81 20.03
CA PRO A 468 -24.54 -5.91 19.16
C PRO A 468 -25.99 -5.78 18.67
N LEU A 469 -26.90 -5.31 19.52
CA LEU A 469 -28.29 -5.04 19.13
C LEU A 469 -28.35 -3.99 18.01
N ALA A 470 -27.70 -2.84 18.19
CA ALA A 470 -27.62 -1.80 17.18
C ALA A 470 -27.11 -2.35 15.84
N GLY A 471 -26.03 -3.14 15.88
CA GLY A 471 -25.48 -3.80 14.69
C GLY A 471 -26.46 -4.77 14.02
N SER A 472 -27.11 -5.64 14.81
CA SER A 472 -28.05 -6.64 14.28
C SER A 472 -29.29 -6.04 13.61
N LEU A 473 -29.63 -4.80 13.96
CA LEU A 473 -30.74 -4.04 13.38
C LEU A 473 -30.29 -3.09 12.26
N GLY A 474 -28.99 -2.96 11.99
CA GLY A 474 -28.47 -1.90 11.12
C GLY A 474 -28.79 -0.49 11.63
N ALA A 475 -28.94 -0.32 12.95
CA ALA A 475 -29.39 0.91 13.58
C ALA A 475 -28.22 1.78 14.07
N PRO A 476 -28.28 3.12 13.94
CA PRO A 476 -27.37 4.01 14.64
C PRO A 476 -27.48 3.86 16.16
N LEU A 477 -26.35 3.96 16.86
CA LEU A 477 -26.29 4.04 18.32
C LEU A 477 -25.84 5.44 18.71
N LEU A 478 -26.65 6.15 19.50
CA LEU A 478 -26.39 7.50 19.97
C LEU A 478 -26.43 7.58 21.49
N LEU A 479 -25.74 8.59 22.03
CA LEU A 479 -25.60 8.78 23.48
C LEU A 479 -26.47 9.92 23.99
N THR A 480 -26.93 9.81 25.23
CA THR A 480 -27.70 10.85 25.91
C THR A 480 -27.14 11.11 27.32
N ASP A 481 -27.38 12.30 27.85
CA ASP A 481 -27.34 12.53 29.29
C ASP A 481 -28.60 11.89 29.92
N PRO A 482 -28.63 11.71 31.26
CA PRO A 482 -29.78 11.11 31.93
C PRO A 482 -31.11 11.80 31.63
N THR A 483 -31.12 13.15 31.51
CA THR A 483 -32.36 13.92 31.39
C THR A 483 -32.59 14.58 30.03
N ARG A 484 -31.60 14.59 29.13
CA ARG A 484 -31.69 15.30 27.86
C ARG A 484 -30.87 14.67 26.74
N LEU A 485 -31.37 14.76 25.51
CA LEU A 485 -30.60 14.44 24.32
C LEU A 485 -29.43 15.41 24.18
N LEU A 486 -28.23 14.85 23.98
CA LEU A 486 -27.02 15.63 23.77
C LEU A 486 -27.03 16.29 22.38
N SER A 487 -26.42 17.46 22.24
CA SER A 487 -26.39 18.19 20.96
C SER A 487 -25.88 17.36 19.77
N PRO A 488 -24.83 16.51 19.88
CA PRO A 488 -24.40 15.65 18.78
C PRO A 488 -25.46 14.61 18.38
N THR A 489 -26.20 14.08 19.35
CA THR A 489 -27.30 13.13 19.14
C THR A 489 -28.47 13.80 18.44
N THR A 490 -28.85 15.00 18.89
CA THR A 490 -29.88 15.83 18.25
C THR A 490 -29.52 16.11 16.79
N ARG A 491 -28.30 16.56 16.50
CA ARG A 491 -27.85 16.83 15.11
C ARG A 491 -27.91 15.60 14.22
N GLU A 492 -27.51 14.43 14.72
CA GLU A 492 -27.56 13.20 13.92
C GLU A 492 -28.99 12.70 13.71
N LEU A 493 -29.89 12.87 14.69
CA LEU A 493 -31.32 12.61 14.51
C LEU A 493 -31.93 13.57 13.48
N ASP A 494 -31.60 14.87 13.54
CA ASP A 494 -32.06 15.88 12.58
C ASP A 494 -31.57 15.57 11.16
N ARG A 495 -30.29 15.19 11.01
CA ARG A 495 -29.70 14.78 9.72
C ARG A 495 -30.46 13.60 9.09
N ARG A 496 -30.87 12.62 9.90
CA ARG A 496 -31.62 11.45 9.44
C ARG A 496 -33.09 11.79 9.20
N GLY A 497 -33.62 12.76 9.93
CA GLY A 497 -34.97 13.32 9.78
C GLY A 497 -36.05 12.27 10.04
N SER A 498 -37.14 12.34 9.27
CA SER A 498 -38.31 11.47 9.38
C SER A 498 -38.04 9.99 9.10
N ARG A 499 -36.83 9.62 8.65
CA ARG A 499 -36.46 8.21 8.43
C ARG A 499 -36.43 7.43 9.75
N ILE A 500 -36.00 8.06 10.84
CA ILE A 500 -36.01 7.43 12.16
C ILE A 500 -37.42 7.52 12.73
N THR A 501 -38.11 6.40 12.78
CA THR A 501 -39.49 6.29 13.29
C THR A 501 -39.56 5.56 14.62
N LYS A 502 -38.51 4.83 15.01
CA LYS A 502 -38.46 4.04 16.23
C LYS A 502 -37.17 4.26 17.02
N ALA A 503 -37.27 4.35 18.34
CA ALA A 503 -36.12 4.38 19.24
C ALA A 503 -36.21 3.26 20.27
N TYR A 504 -35.10 2.51 20.43
CA TYR A 504 -34.89 1.68 21.61
C TYR A 504 -34.03 2.42 22.64
N VAL A 505 -34.64 2.77 23.77
CA VAL A 505 -33.96 3.39 24.90
C VAL A 505 -33.44 2.30 25.83
N ILE A 506 -32.14 2.24 26.03
CA ILE A 506 -31.48 1.17 26.77
C ILE A 506 -31.38 1.53 28.26
N GLY A 507 -31.74 0.57 29.11
CA GLY A 507 -31.69 0.71 30.56
C GLY A 507 -32.94 1.35 31.17
N GLY A 508 -32.93 1.52 32.49
CA GLY A 508 -34.07 2.06 33.23
C GLY A 508 -34.09 3.58 33.28
N ALA A 509 -35.04 4.11 34.03
CA ALA A 509 -35.35 5.54 34.04
C ALA A 509 -34.31 6.39 34.79
N SER A 510 -33.54 5.82 35.72
CA SER A 510 -32.44 6.57 36.37
C SER A 510 -31.27 6.81 35.41
N MET A 511 -31.11 5.94 34.42
CA MET A 511 -30.04 6.03 33.41
C MET A 511 -30.42 6.90 32.23
N VAL A 512 -31.65 6.73 31.74
CA VAL A 512 -32.24 7.53 30.65
C VAL A 512 -33.68 7.85 31.05
N ALA A 513 -33.89 9.04 31.59
CA ALA A 513 -35.15 9.49 32.15
C ALA A 513 -36.26 9.59 31.11
N SER A 514 -37.50 9.60 31.62
CA SER A 514 -38.69 9.77 30.78
C SER A 514 -38.68 11.07 29.98
N SER A 515 -37.96 12.12 30.44
CA SER A 515 -37.77 13.36 29.70
C SER A 515 -37.05 13.16 28.36
N VAL A 516 -36.08 12.25 28.27
CA VAL A 516 -35.43 11.88 27.01
C VAL A 516 -36.41 11.18 26.08
N ALA A 517 -37.22 10.27 26.61
CA ALA A 517 -38.27 9.61 25.84
C ALA A 517 -39.31 10.61 25.33
N THR A 518 -39.68 11.63 26.12
CA THR A 518 -40.56 12.72 25.69
C THR A 518 -39.93 13.55 24.57
N GLN A 519 -38.63 13.88 24.66
CA GLN A 519 -37.91 14.60 23.59
C GLN A 519 -37.87 13.80 22.27
N LEU A 520 -37.72 12.47 22.34
CA LEU A 520 -37.79 11.60 21.16
C LEU A 520 -39.21 11.54 20.58
N ARG A 521 -40.25 11.41 21.41
CA ARG A 521 -41.64 11.40 20.95
C ARG A 521 -42.07 12.72 20.32
N ALA A 522 -41.58 13.85 20.85
CA ALA A 522 -41.79 15.17 20.26
C ALA A 522 -41.23 15.29 18.82
N ARG A 523 -40.32 14.38 18.43
CA ARG A 523 -39.78 14.24 17.07
C ARG A 523 -40.54 13.23 16.22
N GLY A 524 -41.70 12.74 16.67
CA GLY A 524 -42.48 11.71 15.99
C GLY A 524 -41.93 10.29 16.14
N ILE A 525 -40.96 10.06 17.03
CA ILE A 525 -40.29 8.77 17.19
C ILE A 525 -41.01 7.91 18.22
N VAL A 526 -41.39 6.69 17.84
CA VAL A 526 -41.96 5.68 18.74
C VAL A 526 -40.87 5.13 19.66
N VAL A 527 -40.99 5.38 20.96
CA VAL A 527 -39.99 4.97 21.96
C VAL A 527 -40.40 3.68 22.65
N ARG A 528 -39.51 2.67 22.62
CA ARG A 528 -39.62 1.47 23.46
C ARG A 528 -38.38 1.32 24.34
N ARG A 529 -38.58 1.23 25.66
CA ARG A 529 -37.50 0.97 26.62
C ARG A 529 -37.10 -0.51 26.59
N VAL A 530 -35.80 -0.78 26.68
CA VAL A 530 -35.22 -2.14 26.68
C VAL A 530 -34.31 -2.28 27.90
N GLY A 531 -34.77 -3.06 28.88
CA GLY A 531 -34.05 -3.34 30.13
C GLY A 531 -34.47 -2.46 31.31
N SER A 532 -33.64 -2.47 32.35
CA SER A 532 -33.83 -1.68 33.58
C SER A 532 -32.47 -1.13 34.07
N ASP A 533 -32.42 -0.64 35.30
CA ASP A 533 -31.17 -0.20 35.94
C ASP A 533 -30.27 -1.39 36.34
N ASN A 534 -30.74 -2.63 36.16
CA ASN A 534 -30.00 -3.86 36.44
C ASN A 534 -29.47 -4.47 35.13
N GLU A 535 -28.17 -4.79 35.10
CA GLU A 535 -27.49 -5.29 33.92
C GLU A 535 -28.02 -6.66 33.45
N ASP A 536 -28.40 -7.56 34.35
CA ASP A 536 -28.95 -8.89 34.00
C ASP A 536 -30.33 -8.76 33.34
N VAL A 537 -31.17 -7.85 33.84
CA VAL A 537 -32.47 -7.55 33.22
C VAL A 537 -32.30 -6.94 31.84
N THR A 538 -31.36 -5.99 31.68
CA THR A 538 -31.03 -5.42 30.37
C THR A 538 -30.47 -6.48 29.42
N ALA A 539 -29.56 -7.34 29.89
CA ALA A 539 -29.00 -8.43 29.09
C ALA A 539 -30.11 -9.35 28.55
N ALA A 540 -31.02 -9.79 29.42
CA ALA A 540 -32.15 -10.64 29.03
C ALA A 540 -33.05 -9.96 27.98
N ALA A 541 -33.43 -8.70 28.21
CA ALA A 541 -34.28 -7.95 27.29
C ALA A 541 -33.63 -7.74 25.91
N ILE A 542 -32.32 -7.54 25.87
CA ILE A 542 -31.56 -7.42 24.62
C ILE A 542 -31.50 -8.77 23.90
N VAL A 543 -31.22 -9.86 24.61
CA VAL A 543 -31.20 -11.22 24.05
C VAL A 543 -32.54 -11.58 23.43
N ASP A 544 -33.64 -11.40 24.18
CA ASP A 544 -35.00 -11.70 23.69
C ASP A 544 -35.34 -10.86 22.45
N LEU A 545 -34.94 -9.59 22.42
CA LEU A 545 -35.13 -8.72 21.25
C LEU A 545 -34.30 -9.16 20.03
N MET A 546 -33.03 -9.52 20.23
CA MET A 546 -32.18 -10.00 19.14
C MET A 546 -32.69 -11.33 18.59
N ALA A 547 -33.14 -12.25 19.45
CA ALA A 547 -33.73 -13.52 19.06
C ALA A 547 -35.04 -13.34 18.27
N GLY A 548 -35.88 -12.39 18.68
CA GLY A 548 -37.13 -12.07 17.98
C GLY A 548 -36.95 -11.46 16.59
N THR A 549 -35.74 -11.01 16.24
CA THR A 549 -35.44 -10.43 14.90
C THR A 549 -34.56 -11.35 14.05
N GLY A 550 -34.23 -12.54 14.54
CA GLY A 550 -33.42 -13.50 13.81
C GLY A 550 -32.64 -14.44 14.73
N ARG A 551 -32.25 -15.59 14.17
CA ARG A 551 -31.58 -16.66 14.93
C ARG A 551 -30.28 -16.18 15.57
N ILE A 552 -30.11 -16.50 16.84
CA ILE A 552 -28.85 -16.36 17.57
C ILE A 552 -28.34 -17.75 17.95
N ILE A 553 -27.04 -17.98 17.79
CA ILE A 553 -26.42 -19.30 18.02
C ILE A 553 -25.35 -19.29 19.11
N ARG A 554 -24.80 -18.10 19.40
CA ARG A 554 -23.70 -17.91 20.36
C ARG A 554 -23.86 -16.56 21.06
N ALA A 555 -23.25 -16.42 22.23
CA ALA A 555 -23.23 -15.17 22.98
C ALA A 555 -21.86 -14.87 23.60
N GLY A 556 -21.56 -13.60 23.83
CA GLY A 556 -20.43 -13.15 24.63
C GLY A 556 -20.83 -12.97 26.10
N VAL A 557 -19.90 -13.21 27.02
CA VAL A 557 -20.06 -13.03 28.46
C VAL A 557 -18.94 -12.14 28.96
N PHE A 558 -19.29 -11.12 29.75
CA PHE A 558 -18.32 -10.20 30.33
C PHE A 558 -18.70 -9.80 31.76
N THR A 559 -17.70 -9.34 32.51
CA THR A 559 -17.84 -8.71 33.82
C THR A 559 -17.50 -7.23 33.72
N ARG A 560 -17.69 -6.47 34.81
CA ARG A 560 -17.30 -5.06 34.86
C ARG A 560 -15.82 -4.82 34.55
N SER A 561 -14.94 -5.74 34.95
CA SER A 561 -13.50 -5.65 34.72
C SER A 561 -13.09 -6.05 33.31
N ALA A 562 -13.99 -6.66 32.52
CA ALA A 562 -13.77 -7.08 31.14
C ALA A 562 -14.47 -6.17 30.11
N ILE A 563 -14.83 -4.95 30.50
CA ILE A 563 -15.69 -4.07 29.69
C ILE A 563 -15.03 -3.60 28.40
N ASN A 564 -13.72 -3.39 28.41
CA ASN A 564 -12.97 -2.95 27.23
C ASN A 564 -12.90 -4.09 26.20
N GLU A 565 -12.64 -5.30 26.67
CA GLU A 565 -12.60 -6.54 25.87
C GLU A 565 -13.97 -6.82 25.25
N ALA A 566 -15.03 -6.66 26.03
CA ALA A 566 -16.40 -6.80 25.53
C ALA A 566 -16.77 -5.71 24.52
N GLY A 567 -16.30 -4.48 24.72
CA GLY A 567 -16.40 -3.40 23.73
C GLY A 567 -15.69 -3.75 22.42
N ALA A 568 -14.47 -4.30 22.48
CA ALA A 568 -13.73 -4.72 21.30
C ALA A 568 -14.41 -5.88 20.55
N PHE A 569 -14.97 -6.84 21.29
CA PHE A 569 -15.78 -7.92 20.74
C PHE A 569 -17.09 -7.44 20.12
N SER A 570 -17.62 -6.29 20.55
CA SER A 570 -18.92 -5.79 20.10
C SER A 570 -19.00 -5.56 18.58
N SER A 571 -17.87 -5.33 17.89
CA SER A 571 -17.85 -5.15 16.43
C SER A 571 -18.15 -6.45 15.70
N VAL A 572 -17.48 -7.53 16.08
CA VAL A 572 -17.70 -8.86 15.49
C VAL A 572 -19.03 -9.47 15.97
N ALA A 573 -19.43 -9.17 17.21
CA ALA A 573 -20.71 -9.57 17.77
C ALA A 573 -21.89 -9.00 16.99
N ALA A 574 -21.81 -7.73 16.59
CA ALA A 574 -22.80 -7.07 15.72
C ALA A 574 -22.94 -7.78 14.38
N LEU A 575 -21.83 -8.07 13.69
CA LEU A 575 -21.83 -8.72 12.37
C LEU A 575 -22.39 -10.14 12.42
N ARG A 576 -22.19 -10.84 13.54
CA ARG A 576 -22.59 -12.24 13.71
C ARG A 576 -23.90 -12.44 14.48
N ARG A 577 -24.57 -11.35 14.86
CA ARG A 577 -25.77 -11.35 15.71
C ARG A 577 -25.57 -12.12 17.02
N GLU A 578 -24.40 -11.95 17.65
CA GLU A 578 -24.08 -12.58 18.93
C GLU A 578 -24.35 -11.58 20.06
N PRO A 579 -25.38 -11.76 20.91
CA PRO A 579 -25.59 -10.87 22.05
C PRO A 579 -24.44 -10.97 23.04
N ILE A 580 -24.24 -9.91 23.82
CA ILE A 580 -23.30 -9.89 24.93
C ILE A 580 -24.12 -9.80 26.22
N VAL A 581 -23.84 -10.67 27.19
CA VAL A 581 -24.55 -10.73 28.47
C VAL A 581 -23.63 -10.44 29.65
N TRP A 582 -24.21 -9.83 30.68
CA TRP A 582 -23.54 -9.48 31.92
C TRP A 582 -23.32 -10.69 32.83
N SER A 583 -22.20 -10.66 33.56
CA SER A 583 -21.86 -11.57 34.64
C SER A 583 -21.34 -10.79 35.85
N SER A 584 -21.69 -11.27 37.04
CA SER A 584 -20.92 -10.96 38.25
C SER A 584 -19.56 -11.68 38.20
N SER A 585 -18.75 -11.55 39.25
CA SER A 585 -17.53 -12.34 39.43
C SER A 585 -17.77 -13.84 39.60
N THR A 586 -19.01 -14.26 39.89
CA THR A 586 -19.34 -15.66 40.20
C THR A 586 -20.29 -16.31 39.20
N ALA A 587 -21.20 -15.55 38.59
CA ALA A 587 -22.25 -16.11 37.76
C ALA A 587 -22.77 -15.14 36.70
N VAL A 588 -23.17 -15.69 35.55
CA VAL A 588 -24.09 -15.00 34.64
C VAL A 588 -25.44 -14.92 35.35
N GLY A 589 -26.07 -13.76 35.27
CA GLY A 589 -27.34 -13.53 35.96
C GLY A 589 -28.45 -14.48 35.49
N TYR A 590 -29.42 -14.71 36.38
CA TYR A 590 -30.48 -15.70 36.18
C TYR A 590 -31.31 -15.39 34.92
N ARG A 591 -31.67 -14.12 34.72
CA ARG A 591 -32.53 -13.71 33.60
C ARG A 591 -31.79 -13.79 32.27
N GLY A 592 -30.53 -13.37 32.23
CA GLY A 592 -29.66 -13.47 31.07
C GLY A 592 -29.47 -14.92 30.63
N LYS A 593 -29.17 -15.83 31.57
CA LYS A 593 -29.08 -17.28 31.26
C LYS A 593 -30.40 -17.85 30.73
N ALA A 594 -31.52 -17.48 31.34
CA ALA A 594 -32.84 -17.94 30.89
C ALA A 594 -33.15 -17.43 29.46
N ALA A 595 -32.84 -16.17 29.15
CA ALA A 595 -33.02 -15.61 27.81
C ALA A 595 -32.13 -16.31 26.77
N LEU A 596 -30.86 -16.59 27.11
CA LEU A 596 -29.96 -17.34 26.23
C LEU A 596 -30.49 -18.74 25.90
N ARG A 597 -31.04 -19.45 26.91
CA ARG A 597 -31.65 -20.76 26.70
C ARG A 597 -32.89 -20.69 25.80
N ARG A 598 -33.81 -19.75 26.07
CA ARG A 598 -35.00 -19.54 25.23
C ARG A 598 -34.64 -19.24 23.79
N ALA A 599 -33.54 -18.52 23.58
CA ALA A 599 -33.06 -18.17 22.27
C ALA A 599 -32.23 -19.26 21.58
N GLY A 600 -32.07 -20.44 22.20
CA GLY A 600 -31.36 -21.59 21.64
C GLY A 600 -29.83 -21.49 21.68
N VAL A 601 -29.28 -20.59 22.50
CA VAL A 601 -27.82 -20.47 22.65
C VAL A 601 -27.29 -21.59 23.54
N SER A 602 -26.35 -22.36 23.02
CA SER A 602 -25.63 -23.42 23.76
C SER A 602 -24.14 -23.15 23.95
N ASN A 603 -23.59 -22.20 23.18
CA ASN A 603 -22.16 -21.87 23.17
C ASN A 603 -21.95 -20.41 23.54
N VAL A 604 -21.08 -20.15 24.51
CA VAL A 604 -20.77 -18.81 25.01
C VAL A 604 -19.27 -18.53 24.97
N ARG A 605 -18.90 -17.24 24.84
CA ARG A 605 -17.51 -16.79 24.83
C ARG A 605 -17.22 -15.90 26.03
N LEU A 606 -16.25 -16.30 26.85
CA LEU A 606 -15.75 -15.53 27.98
C LEU A 606 -14.74 -14.50 27.44
N LEU A 607 -15.11 -13.22 27.50
CA LEU A 607 -14.37 -12.10 26.88
C LEU A 607 -13.28 -11.54 27.81
N GLY A 608 -12.34 -12.38 28.26
CA GLY A 608 -11.25 -11.96 29.14
C GLY A 608 -10.57 -13.09 29.88
N SER A 609 -9.44 -12.81 30.53
CA SER A 609 -8.72 -13.78 31.37
C SER A 609 -9.51 -14.22 32.60
N THR A 610 -9.00 -15.25 33.27
CA THR A 610 -9.50 -15.73 34.56
C THR A 610 -9.45 -14.66 35.67
N VAL A 611 -8.56 -13.68 35.57
CA VAL A 611 -8.52 -12.54 36.50
C VAL A 611 -9.73 -11.62 36.32
N ARG A 612 -10.15 -11.39 35.07
CA ARG A 612 -11.29 -10.50 34.76
C ARG A 612 -12.63 -11.23 34.80
N ILE A 613 -12.66 -12.46 34.31
CA ILE A 613 -13.82 -13.34 34.31
C ILE A 613 -13.43 -14.63 35.05
N PRO A 614 -13.65 -14.71 36.37
CA PRO A 614 -13.23 -15.84 37.19
C PRO A 614 -13.75 -17.19 36.70
N THR A 615 -13.04 -18.26 37.03
CA THR A 615 -13.41 -19.64 36.67
C THR A 615 -14.81 -20.01 37.18
N ALA A 616 -15.24 -19.44 38.31
CA ALA A 616 -16.59 -19.59 38.84
C ALA A 616 -17.69 -19.26 37.82
N VAL A 617 -17.49 -18.25 36.96
CA VAL A 617 -18.42 -17.91 35.88
C VAL A 617 -18.50 -19.02 34.84
N ALA A 618 -17.37 -19.62 34.48
CA ALA A 618 -17.33 -20.75 33.55
C ALA A 618 -18.04 -21.97 34.15
N THR A 619 -17.76 -22.31 35.41
CA THR A 619 -18.44 -23.38 36.15
C THR A 619 -19.95 -23.14 36.23
N ASN A 620 -20.38 -21.90 36.49
CA ASN A 620 -21.79 -21.51 36.51
C ASN A 620 -22.48 -21.70 35.17
N LEU A 621 -21.80 -21.42 34.06
CA LEU A 621 -22.29 -21.62 32.71
C LEU A 621 -22.37 -23.11 32.35
N THR A 622 -21.36 -23.91 32.71
CA THR A 622 -21.35 -25.36 32.49
C THR A 622 -22.43 -26.07 33.29
N ALA A 623 -22.62 -25.74 34.56
CA ALA A 623 -23.77 -26.21 35.36
C ALA A 623 -25.10 -25.76 34.74
N GLY A 624 -25.08 -24.63 34.04
CA GLY A 624 -26.17 -24.12 33.23
C GLY A 624 -26.31 -24.77 31.84
N GLY A 625 -25.59 -25.83 31.50
CA GLY A 625 -25.69 -26.53 30.21
C GLY A 625 -25.04 -25.79 29.03
N PHE A 626 -24.27 -24.74 29.28
CA PHE A 626 -23.56 -24.01 28.23
C PHE A 626 -22.12 -24.53 28.06
N ARG A 627 -21.66 -24.62 26.81
CA ARG A 627 -20.25 -24.80 26.47
C ARG A 627 -19.58 -23.42 26.40
N SER A 628 -18.42 -23.25 27.03
CA SER A 628 -17.71 -21.97 27.05
C SER A 628 -16.34 -22.05 26.39
N MET A 629 -16.01 -21.05 25.57
CA MET A 629 -14.67 -20.78 25.05
C MET A 629 -14.18 -19.47 25.66
N ARG A 630 -12.88 -19.34 25.95
CA ARG A 630 -12.31 -18.12 26.53
C ARG A 630 -11.31 -17.46 25.58
N PHE A 631 -11.40 -16.14 25.43
CA PHE A 631 -10.29 -15.33 24.93
C PHE A 631 -9.40 -14.95 26.12
N ALA A 632 -8.24 -15.59 26.21
CA ALA A 632 -7.38 -15.54 27.39
C ALA A 632 -6.18 -14.62 27.16
N GLY A 633 -6.09 -13.52 27.91
CA GLY A 633 -4.93 -12.62 27.88
C GLY A 633 -4.74 -11.90 29.20
N THR A 634 -3.50 -11.68 29.64
CA THR A 634 -3.22 -10.97 30.90
C THR A 634 -3.64 -9.50 30.81
N HIS A 635 -3.70 -8.95 29.59
CA HIS A 635 -4.09 -7.57 29.33
C HIS A 635 -5.15 -7.45 28.22
N SER A 636 -5.93 -6.36 28.26
CA SER A 636 -7.03 -6.12 27.30
C SER A 636 -6.57 -6.06 25.84
N HIS A 637 -5.39 -5.51 25.57
CA HIS A 637 -4.81 -5.47 24.22
C HIS A 637 -4.52 -6.87 23.65
N GLN A 638 -4.07 -7.83 24.47
CA GLN A 638 -3.88 -9.22 24.04
C GLN A 638 -5.21 -9.89 23.71
N VAL A 639 -6.22 -9.68 24.57
CA VAL A 639 -7.57 -10.23 24.34
C VAL A 639 -8.17 -9.66 23.06
N SER A 640 -8.05 -8.35 22.82
CA SER A 640 -8.53 -7.74 21.57
C SER A 640 -7.81 -8.25 20.32
N ALA A 641 -6.50 -8.50 20.40
CA ALA A 641 -5.73 -9.07 19.31
C ALA A 641 -6.15 -10.53 19.02
N GLN A 642 -6.35 -11.35 20.07
CA GLN A 642 -6.87 -12.72 19.92
C GLN A 642 -8.27 -12.74 19.31
N ILE A 643 -9.15 -11.82 19.73
CA ILE A 643 -10.49 -11.67 19.11
C ILE A 643 -10.32 -11.36 17.62
N ALA A 644 -9.49 -10.37 17.26
CA ALA A 644 -9.30 -9.97 15.88
C ALA A 644 -8.69 -11.10 15.02
N GLU A 645 -7.73 -11.84 15.57
CA GLU A 645 -7.10 -13.01 14.92
C GLU A 645 -8.09 -14.16 14.72
N TYR A 646 -8.85 -14.53 15.76
CA TYR A 646 -9.85 -15.59 15.68
C TYR A 646 -10.94 -15.27 14.65
N PHE A 647 -11.38 -14.01 14.59
CA PHE A 647 -12.43 -13.58 13.67
C PHE A 647 -11.93 -13.19 12.27
N ARG A 648 -10.61 -13.21 12.05
CA ARG A 648 -9.97 -12.85 10.78
C ARG A 648 -10.57 -13.54 9.54
N PRO A 649 -10.83 -14.87 9.51
CA PRO A 649 -11.43 -15.51 8.34
C PRO A 649 -12.94 -15.22 8.19
N TYR A 650 -13.58 -14.71 9.24
CA TYR A 650 -15.04 -14.48 9.28
C TYR A 650 -15.44 -13.02 9.04
N VAL A 651 -14.47 -12.10 8.95
CA VAL A 651 -14.70 -10.66 8.79
C VAL A 651 -13.90 -10.15 7.59
N ARG A 652 -14.59 -9.68 6.55
CA ARG A 652 -13.98 -9.17 5.31
C ARG A 652 -13.47 -7.72 5.42
N ALA A 653 -13.10 -7.27 6.61
CA ALA A 653 -12.65 -5.90 6.83
C ALA A 653 -11.24 -5.68 6.27
N THR A 654 -11.06 -4.57 5.57
CA THR A 654 -9.74 -4.09 5.08
C THR A 654 -9.13 -3.01 6.00
N GLU A 655 -9.84 -2.66 7.07
CA GLU A 655 -9.46 -1.69 8.09
C GLU A 655 -9.44 -2.36 9.47
N VAL A 656 -8.57 -1.86 10.35
CA VAL A 656 -8.60 -2.13 11.78
C VAL A 656 -8.71 -0.83 12.57
N VAL A 657 -9.51 -0.83 13.64
CA VAL A 657 -9.76 0.38 14.45
C VAL A 657 -9.02 0.29 15.78
N LEU A 658 -8.26 1.31 16.13
CA LEU A 658 -7.58 1.46 17.41
C LEU A 658 -8.46 2.25 18.37
N ALA A 659 -8.74 1.68 19.54
CA ALA A 659 -9.48 2.33 20.61
C ALA A 659 -8.68 2.29 21.92
N ARG A 660 -8.78 3.35 22.72
CA ARG A 660 -8.06 3.46 23.99
C ARG A 660 -8.57 2.43 25.01
N THR A 661 -7.66 1.83 25.77
CA THR A 661 -7.96 1.21 27.07
C THR A 661 -7.96 2.28 28.16
N SER A 662 -9.06 2.42 28.89
CA SER A 662 -9.14 3.35 30.03
C SER A 662 -9.32 2.59 31.34
N PRO A 663 -8.62 2.99 32.44
CA PRO A 663 -8.95 2.55 33.79
C PRO A 663 -10.32 3.09 34.25
N GLU A 664 -10.78 4.23 33.70
CA GLU A 664 -12.05 4.91 34.01
C GLU A 664 -13.28 4.28 33.31
N ARG A 665 -13.16 3.06 32.77
CA ARG A 665 -14.31 2.26 32.25
C ARG A 665 -15.11 2.93 31.11
N THR A 666 -14.56 3.93 30.41
CA THR A 666 -15.12 4.44 29.13
C THR A 666 -15.04 3.40 28.03
N VAL A 667 -16.14 3.11 27.33
CA VAL A 667 -16.20 2.06 26.30
C VAL A 667 -15.98 2.59 24.89
N ASP A 668 -14.86 3.29 24.68
CA ASP A 668 -14.46 3.77 23.35
C ASP A 668 -14.50 2.65 22.31
N ALA A 669 -14.15 1.43 22.74
CA ALA A 669 -14.20 0.23 21.90
C ALA A 669 -15.62 -0.13 21.41
N ALA A 670 -16.66 0.03 22.25
CA ALA A 670 -18.04 -0.21 21.83
C ALA A 670 -18.55 0.86 20.86
N LEU A 671 -18.10 2.11 21.01
CA LEU A 671 -18.41 3.15 20.03
C LEU A 671 -17.65 2.89 18.73
N ALA A 672 -16.35 2.59 18.80
CA ALA A 672 -15.50 2.23 17.66
C ALA A 672 -16.02 1.01 16.89
N ALA A 673 -16.68 0.07 17.57
CA ALA A 673 -17.33 -1.08 16.95
C ALA A 673 -18.43 -0.70 15.95
N GLY A 674 -18.90 0.56 15.94
CA GLY A 674 -19.75 1.12 14.89
C GLY A 674 -19.21 0.95 13.48
N TYR A 675 -17.89 1.01 13.29
CA TYR A 675 -17.23 0.89 11.98
C TYR A 675 -17.29 -0.52 11.37
N GLY A 676 -17.82 -1.52 12.09
CA GLY A 676 -17.94 -2.88 11.56
C GLY A 676 -16.58 -3.54 11.25
N SER A 677 -15.50 -3.02 11.83
CA SER A 677 -14.14 -3.51 11.68
C SER A 677 -13.61 -4.06 13.00
N PRO A 678 -12.63 -4.98 13.00
CA PRO A 678 -11.97 -5.42 14.22
C PRO A 678 -11.42 -4.23 15.03
N VAL A 679 -11.60 -4.28 16.34
CA VAL A 679 -11.15 -3.23 17.26
C VAL A 679 -9.96 -3.75 18.05
N LEU A 680 -8.81 -3.10 17.92
CA LEU A 680 -7.62 -3.37 18.72
C LEU A 680 -7.50 -2.33 19.83
N LEU A 681 -7.37 -2.82 21.05
CA LEU A 681 -7.23 -2.01 22.23
C LEU A 681 -5.77 -1.57 22.39
N VAL A 682 -5.57 -0.27 22.65
CA VAL A 682 -4.24 0.34 22.85
C VAL A 682 -4.23 1.18 24.13
N GLY A 683 -3.13 1.16 24.87
CA GLY A 683 -2.94 2.00 26.04
C GLY A 683 -2.22 3.31 25.68
N THR A 684 -1.42 3.83 26.62
CA THR A 684 -0.47 4.93 26.36
C THR A 684 0.60 4.54 25.34
N GLY A 685 0.88 3.24 25.20
CA GLY A 685 1.72 2.65 24.15
C GLY A 685 1.03 1.50 23.42
N VAL A 686 1.76 0.92 22.44
CA VAL A 686 1.31 -0.23 21.66
C VAL A 686 2.01 -1.49 22.16
N HIS A 687 1.23 -2.48 22.57
CA HIS A 687 1.75 -3.79 22.95
C HIS A 687 2.16 -4.61 21.71
N PRO A 688 3.23 -5.43 21.77
CA PRO A 688 3.70 -6.21 20.62
C PRO A 688 2.63 -7.10 19.95
N THR A 689 1.72 -7.69 20.73
CA THR A 689 0.62 -8.51 20.17
C THR A 689 -0.30 -7.71 19.22
N VAL A 690 -0.47 -6.40 19.45
CA VAL A 690 -1.27 -5.52 18.57
C VAL A 690 -0.55 -5.33 17.23
N THR A 691 0.77 -5.11 17.24
CA THR A 691 1.53 -5.02 16.00
C THR A 691 1.63 -6.36 15.29
N GLN A 692 1.80 -7.46 16.03
CA GLN A 692 1.93 -8.80 15.48
C GLN A 692 0.67 -9.24 14.70
N VAL A 693 -0.52 -8.99 15.25
CA VAL A 693 -1.77 -9.32 14.53
C VAL A 693 -1.94 -8.47 13.26
N VAL A 694 -1.44 -7.23 13.23
CA VAL A 694 -1.44 -6.39 12.03
C VAL A 694 -0.42 -6.87 10.99
N GLN A 695 0.77 -7.28 11.43
CA GLN A 695 1.83 -7.84 10.59
C GLN A 695 1.41 -9.17 9.94
N SER A 696 0.58 -9.96 10.63
CA SER A 696 0.07 -11.24 10.13
C SER A 696 -1.27 -11.15 9.39
N THR A 697 -1.83 -9.95 9.23
CA THR A 697 -3.15 -9.76 8.60
C THR A 697 -3.06 -8.92 7.32
N PRO A 698 -2.77 -9.56 6.17
CA PRO A 698 -2.48 -8.86 4.91
C PRO A 698 -3.65 -8.04 4.36
N GLN A 699 -4.90 -8.40 4.69
CA GLN A 699 -6.08 -7.65 4.24
C GLN A 699 -6.22 -6.27 4.91
N TRP A 700 -5.61 -6.05 6.09
CA TRP A 700 -5.69 -4.77 6.79
C TRP A 700 -4.72 -3.75 6.19
N SER A 701 -5.15 -3.17 5.07
CA SER A 701 -4.44 -2.11 4.34
C SER A 701 -4.56 -0.73 5.00
N SER A 702 -5.47 -0.59 5.98
CA SER A 702 -5.72 0.67 6.67
C SER A 702 -5.92 0.52 8.18
N VAL A 703 -5.59 1.58 8.91
CA VAL A 703 -5.69 1.68 10.37
C VAL A 703 -6.42 2.98 10.74
N ARG A 704 -7.43 2.90 11.60
CA ARG A 704 -8.19 4.05 12.08
C ARG A 704 -7.95 4.27 13.56
N ALA A 705 -7.49 5.46 13.94
CA ALA A 705 -7.50 5.88 15.35
C ALA A 705 -8.90 6.41 15.72
N PHE A 706 -9.53 5.82 16.73
CA PHE A 706 -10.82 6.27 17.23
C PHE A 706 -10.65 7.31 18.34
N GLY A 707 -10.95 8.58 18.02
CA GLY A 707 -10.94 9.71 18.94
C GLY A 707 -9.69 10.61 18.87
N PRO A 708 -9.66 11.66 19.70
CA PRO A 708 -8.57 12.65 19.71
C PRO A 708 -7.22 12.05 20.09
N TYR A 709 -6.15 12.85 19.93
CA TYR A 709 -4.77 12.44 20.25
C TYR A 709 -4.58 11.97 21.68
N ALA A 710 -5.34 12.52 22.64
CA ALA A 710 -5.34 12.09 24.04
C ALA A 710 -5.89 10.67 24.23
N ARG A 711 -6.71 10.15 23.29
CA ARG A 711 -7.21 8.77 23.32
C ARG A 711 -6.24 7.82 22.63
N VAL A 712 -5.87 8.12 21.40
CA VAL A 712 -4.90 7.34 20.62
C VAL A 712 -3.82 8.29 20.10
N SER A 713 -2.62 8.23 20.65
CA SER A 713 -1.53 9.15 20.28
C SER A 713 -1.08 8.98 18.82
N SER A 714 -0.45 10.01 18.25
CA SER A 714 0.16 9.92 16.92
C SER A 714 1.24 8.85 16.84
N THR A 715 2.00 8.66 17.92
CA THR A 715 3.04 7.63 18.04
C THR A 715 2.43 6.23 18.01
N THR A 716 1.34 6.01 18.76
CA THR A 716 0.60 4.74 18.78
C THR A 716 0.05 4.41 17.38
N LEU A 717 -0.61 5.37 16.73
CA LEU A 717 -1.13 5.18 15.37
C LEU A 717 0.01 4.90 14.37
N ALA A 718 1.11 5.66 14.43
CA ALA A 718 2.24 5.47 13.54
C ALA A 718 2.90 4.10 13.72
N ARG A 719 3.05 3.62 14.96
CA ARG A 719 3.63 2.30 15.25
C ARG A 719 2.77 1.15 14.69
N VAL A 720 1.45 1.21 14.87
CA VAL A 720 0.56 0.18 14.30
C VAL A 720 0.45 0.28 12.78
N ARG A 721 0.46 1.49 12.23
CA ARG A 721 0.45 1.72 10.77
C ARG A 721 1.71 1.16 10.08
N ASN A 722 2.83 1.22 10.78
CA ASN A 722 4.15 0.85 10.25
C ASN A 722 4.54 -0.60 10.54
N ALA A 723 3.96 -1.24 11.56
CA ALA A 723 3.94 -2.69 11.71
C ALA A 723 3.14 -3.26 10.55
#